data_AF-A0A498STN2-F1
#
_entry.id   AF-A0A498STN2-F1
#
_cell.length_a   1.000
_cell.length_b   1.000
_cell.length_c   1.000
_cell.angle_alpha   90.00
_cell.angle_beta   90.00
_cell.angle_gamma   90.00
#
_symmetry.space_group_name_H-M   'P 1'
#
loop_
_entity.id
_entity.type
_entity.pdbx_description
1 polymer ?
#
loop_
_entity_poly.entity_id
_entity_poly.type
_entity_poly.pdbx_seq_one_letter_code
_entity_poly.pdbx_strand_id
1 'polypeptide(L)'
;MGQTSITGPPVCLTEKIAPGTRKIELLDVVTNVWGLIPHENIPIYRYDFRVMEEYPPKKGSTEPLLKEVTKQTKNDYLTVDRKTKCMVIYQILLKREEQFFGTLDSLIYDRASTLYSLRKLPFSKCSGDEKEEIFFVKPNELPMNIVGENCIMVHVHIKPCKDDFQLTMNDLSSCVSNNPDQINRSLQQFLEILAMQEVFFMEGRFVSYGTGECYLMDPNQFGFGERDVPELQEGKYVAIGAAKGVRIIEGPRGFKKGINAALVIDVKKAAFHIDNQNLFKKAEDILRKSSVDLTRRIDQQSITVLNKALKGLYVRCNYGKNRAFVIAGVSKENARTSKLVTKDGEMSVEKYFGMKYSMKLKYPFLPLIIERFPPKNNFYPIEVLSVCENQRVSKGQQTSFQVQTMVKACAIPPSLRLQQTNVLSKAMNLGTFDRNRWMEKCNVAVTNNLELKARVLPMPAIEYRTNGWVKPSEKTSWEDGKNQYLIPAVCKKWCAVALMGPREGRLNEYQFRNYIRTFLQHCRRHGMEMDDPFLCEYIQRSKQEDIEPLITRAKHSGAVFIHFITADELNYHAHMKYVESQEQIVTQDLKASTAVAVVTQNKRQTLDNIVNKTNVKLGGMNYSVHLETNCDIWLTKPGLLIVGLDIAHPVFSNVSKRDRNSIPSVVGYSANIKKHPLDFIGGYRYGKANMEEMADDTIQHIFSDILRYFNANRGKPPTHLFVIRD
;
A
#
# COMPACT_ATOMS: atom_id res chain seq x y z
N MET A 1 11.37 -16.13 -35.29
CA MET A 1 11.55 -14.74 -35.77
C MET A 1 12.11 -13.94 -34.63
N GLY A 2 13.34 -13.45 -34.78
CA GLY A 2 14.03 -12.72 -33.71
C GLY A 2 13.28 -11.44 -33.35
N GLN A 3 12.97 -11.27 -32.07
CA GLN A 3 12.70 -9.95 -31.53
C GLN A 3 14.03 -9.18 -31.60
N THR A 4 14.20 -8.42 -32.67
CA THR A 4 15.15 -7.30 -32.67
C THR A 4 14.75 -6.42 -31.50
N SER A 5 15.52 -6.50 -30.41
CA SER A 5 15.50 -5.48 -29.36
C SER A 5 15.83 -4.18 -30.06
N ILE A 6 14.85 -3.29 -30.17
CA ILE A 6 15.13 -1.90 -30.51
C ILE A 6 15.89 -1.37 -29.29
N THR A 7 17.22 -1.52 -29.29
CA THR A 7 18.10 -0.75 -28.41
C THR A 7 18.03 0.68 -28.92
N GLY A 8 16.95 1.36 -28.55
CA GLY A 8 16.85 2.80 -28.75
C GLY A 8 18.01 3.50 -28.05
N PRO A 9 18.31 4.76 -28.42
CA PRO A 9 19.28 5.55 -27.69
C PRO A 9 18.93 5.56 -26.19
N PRO A 10 19.94 5.64 -25.30
CA PRO A 10 19.68 5.73 -23.86
C PRO A 10 18.71 6.88 -23.58
N VAL A 11 17.71 6.62 -22.73
CA VAL A 11 16.70 7.62 -22.38
C VAL A 11 17.35 8.68 -21.49
N CYS A 12 17.78 9.78 -22.09
CA CYS A 12 18.27 10.95 -21.37
C CYS A 12 17.12 11.91 -21.07
N LEU A 13 16.86 12.12 -19.78
CA LEU A 13 15.93 13.13 -19.30
C LEU A 13 16.48 14.54 -19.59
N THR A 14 15.58 15.50 -19.76
CA THR A 14 15.96 16.91 -19.97
C THR A 14 16.65 17.47 -18.74
N GLU A 15 17.64 18.33 -18.96
CA GLU A 15 18.31 19.05 -17.88
C GLU A 15 17.32 19.85 -17.03
N LYS A 16 17.59 19.88 -15.73
CA LYS A 16 16.80 20.69 -14.81
C LYS A 16 16.96 22.18 -15.14
N ILE A 17 15.83 22.83 -15.40
CA ILE A 17 15.78 24.28 -15.64
C ILE A 17 15.65 25.07 -14.33
N ALA A 18 15.87 26.39 -14.42
CA ALA A 18 15.79 27.29 -13.28
C ALA A 18 14.41 27.23 -12.58
N PRO A 19 14.35 27.39 -11.24
CA PRO A 19 13.10 27.38 -10.50
C PRO A 19 12.12 28.46 -11.00
N GLY A 20 10.82 28.14 -10.99
CA GLY A 20 9.78 29.10 -11.34
C GLY A 20 9.72 30.30 -10.39
N THR A 21 9.36 31.47 -10.92
CA THR A 21 9.31 32.73 -10.16
C THR A 21 7.89 33.18 -9.82
N ARG A 22 6.88 32.65 -10.52
CA ARG A 22 5.46 32.99 -10.34
C ARG A 22 5.00 32.72 -8.90
N LYS A 23 4.38 33.72 -8.27
CA LYS A 23 3.83 33.69 -6.90
C LYS A 23 2.95 34.92 -6.64
N ILE A 24 2.00 34.81 -5.72
CA ILE A 24 1.38 35.95 -5.03
C ILE A 24 2.19 36.30 -3.78
N GLU A 25 2.57 35.28 -3.02
CA GLU A 25 3.30 35.44 -1.77
C GLU A 25 4.34 34.32 -1.56
N LEU A 26 5.23 34.56 -0.60
CA LEU A 26 6.20 33.58 -0.12
C LEU A 26 5.84 33.19 1.32
N LEU A 27 5.90 31.90 1.61
CA LEU A 27 5.68 31.36 2.95
C LEU A 27 6.89 30.57 3.40
N ASP A 28 7.24 30.71 4.68
CA ASP A 28 8.16 29.78 5.34
C ASP A 28 7.41 28.49 5.67
N VAL A 29 7.91 27.37 5.14
CA VAL A 29 7.35 26.05 5.41
C VAL A 29 8.39 25.18 6.08
N VAL A 30 7.99 24.55 7.17
CA VAL A 30 8.79 23.51 7.84
C VAL A 30 8.48 22.17 7.20
N THR A 31 9.51 21.41 6.89
CA THR A 31 9.38 20.10 6.24
C THR A 31 9.67 18.96 7.21
N ASN A 32 9.28 17.75 6.84
CA ASN A 32 9.71 16.52 7.49
C ASN A 32 11.00 15.96 6.85
N VAL A 33 11.94 16.86 6.55
CA VAL A 33 13.22 16.54 5.91
C VAL A 33 14.34 17.05 6.82
N TRP A 34 15.35 16.23 7.05
CA TRP A 34 16.54 16.55 7.84
C TRP A 34 17.77 16.42 6.94
N GLY A 35 18.62 17.45 6.85
CA GLY A 35 19.86 17.38 6.08
C GLY A 35 20.85 16.40 6.71
N LEU A 36 21.57 15.65 5.86
CA LEU A 36 22.71 14.83 6.27
C LEU A 36 23.99 15.52 5.80
N ILE A 37 24.77 16.03 6.73
CA ILE A 37 25.97 16.83 6.47
C ILE A 37 27.21 15.99 6.75
N PRO A 38 27.93 15.49 5.73
CA PRO A 38 29.27 14.96 5.94
C PRO A 38 30.23 16.09 6.29
N HIS A 39 31.05 15.91 7.33
CA HIS A 39 32.12 16.85 7.67
C HIS A 39 33.46 16.46 7.04
N GLU A 40 33.72 15.16 6.89
CA GLU A 40 34.93 14.64 6.24
C GLU A 40 34.58 13.55 5.24
N ASN A 41 35.49 13.36 4.27
CA ASN A 41 35.37 12.28 3.32
C ASN A 41 36.07 11.01 3.85
N ILE A 42 35.27 10.05 4.29
CA ILE A 42 35.75 8.78 4.87
C ILE A 42 35.50 7.64 3.87
N PRO A 43 36.46 6.72 3.66
CA PRO A 43 36.24 5.53 2.86
C PRO A 43 35.30 4.56 3.57
N ILE A 44 34.36 4.01 2.81
CA ILE A 44 33.35 3.04 3.27
C ILE A 44 33.51 1.79 2.42
N TYR A 45 33.69 0.63 3.04
CA TYR A 45 33.90 -0.64 2.34
C TYR A 45 32.69 -1.55 2.49
N ARG A 46 32.20 -2.13 1.39
CA ARG A 46 30.98 -2.94 1.33
C ARG A 46 31.31 -4.44 1.23
N TYR A 47 30.65 -5.23 2.06
CA TYR A 47 30.79 -6.68 2.12
C TYR A 47 29.42 -7.36 2.06
N ASP A 48 29.39 -8.52 1.41
CA ASP A 48 28.28 -9.48 1.51
C ASP A 48 28.45 -10.26 2.81
N PHE A 49 27.39 -10.32 3.62
CA PHE A 49 27.38 -11.00 4.91
C PHE A 49 26.29 -12.06 4.88
N ARG A 50 26.64 -13.34 4.74
CA ARG A 50 25.66 -14.43 4.63
C ARG A 50 25.70 -15.32 5.85
N VAL A 51 24.53 -15.64 6.38
CA VAL A 51 24.38 -16.54 7.53
C VAL A 51 23.64 -17.79 7.07
N MET A 52 24.28 -18.95 7.25
CA MET A 52 23.74 -20.26 6.90
C MET A 52 23.63 -21.13 8.15
N GLU A 53 22.48 -21.74 8.37
CA GLU A 53 22.31 -22.81 9.37
C GLU A 53 22.58 -24.16 8.71
N GLU A 54 23.48 -24.95 9.29
CA GLU A 54 23.76 -26.32 8.88
C GLU A 54 22.89 -27.31 9.66
N TYR A 55 22.21 -28.21 8.94
CA TYR A 55 21.40 -29.28 9.50
C TYR A 55 21.89 -30.65 9.01
N PRO A 56 21.58 -31.73 9.75
CA PRO A 56 21.91 -33.08 9.34
C PRO A 56 21.39 -33.39 7.93
N PRO A 57 22.10 -34.23 7.16
CA PRO A 57 21.66 -34.66 5.84
C PRO A 57 20.24 -35.24 5.85
N LYS A 58 19.48 -34.98 4.79
CA LYS A 58 18.19 -35.66 4.60
C LYS A 58 18.43 -37.14 4.32
N LYS A 59 17.46 -38.00 4.67
CA LYS A 59 17.50 -39.43 4.33
C LYS A 59 17.81 -39.63 2.84
N GLY A 60 18.95 -40.26 2.54
CA GLY A 60 19.43 -40.52 1.17
C GLY A 60 20.43 -39.50 0.61
N SER A 61 20.83 -38.47 1.37
CA SER A 61 21.89 -37.52 1.03
C SER A 61 23.08 -37.69 1.97
N THR A 62 24.29 -37.56 1.45
CA THR A 62 25.53 -37.43 2.26
C THR A 62 25.85 -35.98 2.59
N GLU A 63 25.33 -35.02 1.81
CA GLU A 63 25.58 -33.59 2.01
C GLU A 63 24.69 -32.99 3.12
N PRO A 64 25.25 -32.10 3.96
CA PRO A 64 24.50 -31.39 4.97
C PRO A 64 23.49 -30.43 4.33
N LEU A 65 22.35 -30.24 5.01
CA LEU A 65 21.32 -29.30 4.55
C LEU A 65 21.66 -27.89 5.05
N LEU A 66 22.04 -27.00 4.14
CA LEU A 66 22.27 -25.58 4.45
C LEU A 66 20.99 -24.77 4.23
N LYS A 67 20.65 -23.94 5.23
CA LYS A 67 19.50 -23.03 5.18
C LYS A 67 19.97 -21.60 5.39
N GLU A 68 19.80 -20.78 4.35
CA GLU A 68 20.14 -19.36 4.41
C GLU A 68 19.16 -18.57 5.28
N VAL A 69 19.69 -17.93 6.32
CA VAL A 69 18.95 -17.06 7.26
C VAL A 69 18.83 -15.65 6.71
N THR A 70 19.86 -15.14 6.02
CA THR A 70 19.91 -13.80 5.42
C THR A 70 18.98 -13.59 4.23
N LYS A 71 18.39 -14.68 3.73
CA LYS A 71 17.45 -14.64 2.60
C LYS A 71 16.25 -13.75 2.90
N GLN A 72 15.98 -12.80 2.01
CA GLN A 72 14.82 -11.92 2.14
C GLN A 72 13.48 -12.68 2.01
N THR A 73 12.47 -12.22 2.73
CA THR A 73 11.10 -12.74 2.68
C THR A 73 10.09 -11.61 2.85
N LYS A 74 8.89 -11.78 2.28
CA LYS A 74 7.80 -10.80 2.40
C LYS A 74 6.94 -11.03 3.66
N ASN A 75 7.20 -12.08 4.42
CA ASN A 75 6.43 -12.37 5.62
C ASN A 75 7.04 -11.66 6.84
N ASP A 76 6.22 -10.87 7.53
CA ASP A 76 6.64 -10.06 8.66
C ASP A 76 7.31 -10.87 9.78
N TYR A 77 6.66 -11.94 10.28
CA TYR A 77 7.22 -12.77 11.34
C TYR A 77 8.57 -13.38 10.96
N LEU A 78 8.66 -14.02 9.78
CA LEU A 78 9.92 -14.62 9.34
C LEU A 78 11.03 -13.59 9.11
N THR A 79 10.69 -12.39 8.61
CA THR A 79 11.66 -11.31 8.41
C THR A 79 12.22 -10.85 9.74
N VAL A 80 11.37 -10.62 10.74
CA VAL A 80 11.80 -10.18 12.08
C VAL A 80 12.61 -11.29 12.75
N ASP A 81 12.13 -12.54 12.73
CA ASP A 81 12.82 -13.71 13.29
C ASP A 81 14.24 -13.87 12.71
N ARG A 82 14.38 -13.83 11.38
CA ARG A 82 15.68 -13.94 10.70
C ARG A 82 16.62 -12.79 11.06
N LYS A 83 16.12 -11.54 11.08
CA LYS A 83 16.94 -10.37 11.44
C LYS A 83 17.40 -10.42 12.89
N THR A 84 16.56 -10.88 13.81
CA THR A 84 16.94 -11.09 15.21
C THR A 84 18.04 -12.15 15.32
N LYS A 85 17.92 -13.27 14.59
CA LYS A 85 18.96 -14.31 14.56
C LYS A 85 20.29 -13.79 14.03
N CYS A 86 20.27 -13.13 12.88
CA CYS A 86 21.44 -12.53 12.28
C CYS A 86 22.12 -11.53 13.23
N MET A 87 21.33 -10.72 13.94
CA MET A 87 21.84 -9.76 14.91
C MET A 87 22.56 -10.42 16.08
N VAL A 88 21.98 -11.47 16.66
CA VAL A 88 22.58 -12.19 17.79
C VAL A 88 23.88 -12.88 17.35
N ILE A 89 23.88 -13.53 16.18
CA ILE A 89 25.07 -14.16 15.61
C ILE A 89 26.16 -13.12 15.36
N TYR A 90 25.79 -11.98 14.78
CA TYR A 90 26.70 -10.86 14.53
C TYR A 90 27.32 -10.32 15.82
N GLN A 91 26.53 -10.10 16.88
CA GLN A 91 27.04 -9.62 18.17
C GLN A 91 28.03 -10.60 18.83
N ILE A 92 27.83 -11.90 18.68
CA ILE A 92 28.77 -12.92 19.16
C ILE A 92 30.08 -12.85 18.37
N LEU A 93 29.99 -12.78 17.05
CA LEU A 93 31.18 -12.69 16.20
C LEU A 93 31.99 -11.41 16.43
N LEU A 94 31.33 -10.27 16.66
CA LEU A 94 32.01 -9.03 17.01
C LEU A 94 32.86 -9.15 18.27
N LYS A 95 32.35 -9.87 19.29
CA LYS A 95 33.07 -10.09 20.55
C LYS A 95 34.20 -11.11 20.39
N ARG A 96 33.99 -12.15 19.58
CA ARG A 96 34.95 -13.26 19.42
C ARG A 96 36.09 -12.90 18.46
N GLU A 97 35.78 -12.19 17.38
CA GLU A 97 36.68 -11.90 16.27
C GLU A 97 37.02 -10.40 16.20
N GLU A 98 37.29 -9.79 17.36
CA GLU A 98 37.52 -8.34 17.49
C GLU A 98 38.65 -7.83 16.57
N GLN A 99 39.70 -8.65 16.35
CA GLN A 99 40.80 -8.29 15.44
C GLN A 99 40.32 -8.12 13.99
N PHE A 100 39.41 -8.99 13.55
CA PHE A 100 38.85 -8.94 12.20
C PHE A 100 37.85 -7.77 12.05
N PHE A 101 36.88 -7.66 12.97
CA PHE A 101 35.79 -6.68 12.87
C PHE A 101 36.17 -5.27 13.34
N GLY A 102 36.94 -5.16 14.42
CA GLY A 102 37.28 -3.90 15.06
C GLY A 102 36.14 -3.40 15.95
N THR A 103 36.03 -2.08 16.10
CA THR A 103 35.02 -1.48 16.98
C THR A 103 33.63 -1.52 16.35
N LEU A 104 32.60 -1.73 17.18
CA LEU A 104 31.21 -1.87 16.75
C LEU A 104 30.69 -0.68 15.92
N ASP A 105 31.02 0.54 16.34
CA ASP A 105 30.63 1.82 15.72
C ASP A 105 31.28 2.04 14.34
N SER A 106 32.33 1.28 14.01
CA SER A 106 32.97 1.30 12.68
C SER A 106 32.29 0.40 11.65
N LEU A 107 31.26 -0.36 12.07
CA LEU A 107 30.53 -1.32 11.26
C LEU A 107 29.05 -0.95 11.17
N ILE A 108 28.50 -1.03 9.96
CA ILE A 108 27.13 -0.66 9.65
C ILE A 108 26.46 -1.88 9.02
N TYR A 109 25.54 -2.52 9.75
CA TYR A 109 24.94 -3.80 9.35
C TYR A 109 23.42 -3.68 9.15
N ASP A 110 22.89 -4.25 8.07
CA ASP A 110 21.45 -4.22 7.76
C ASP A 110 20.61 -5.29 8.50
N ARG A 111 21.27 -6.13 9.31
CA ARG A 111 20.75 -7.34 9.96
C ARG A 111 20.33 -8.44 8.98
N ALA A 112 20.80 -8.38 7.74
CA ALA A 112 20.58 -9.36 6.70
C ALA A 112 21.90 -9.57 5.93
N SER A 113 21.96 -9.18 4.66
CA SER A 113 23.00 -9.58 3.73
C SER A 113 24.10 -8.54 3.50
N THR A 114 24.02 -7.35 4.12
CA THR A 114 24.93 -6.25 3.78
C THR A 114 25.59 -5.66 5.01
N LEU A 115 26.92 -5.69 4.99
CA LEU A 115 27.79 -5.11 6.01
C LEU A 115 28.67 -4.05 5.35
N TYR A 116 28.74 -2.86 5.96
CA TYR A 116 29.73 -1.85 5.62
C TYR A 116 30.74 -1.70 6.77
N SER A 117 31.97 -1.32 6.43
CA SER A 117 33.00 -0.97 7.39
C SER A 117 33.70 0.32 7.00
N LEU A 118 34.06 1.14 7.99
CA LEU A 118 34.89 2.34 7.78
C LEU A 118 36.38 2.02 7.63
N ARG A 119 36.76 0.74 7.77
CA ARG A 119 38.11 0.24 7.50
C ARG A 119 38.06 -0.96 6.56
N LYS A 120 39.16 -1.22 5.87
CA LYS A 120 39.26 -2.43 5.05
C LYS A 120 39.47 -3.63 5.96
N LEU A 121 38.57 -4.62 5.89
CA LEU A 121 38.66 -5.83 6.71
C LEU A 121 39.82 -6.72 6.22
N PRO A 122 40.53 -7.41 7.13
CA PRO A 122 41.71 -8.19 6.77
C PRO A 122 41.32 -9.58 6.25
N PHE A 123 41.40 -9.80 4.93
CA PHE A 123 41.21 -11.12 4.30
C PHE A 123 42.56 -11.80 4.07
N SER A 124 42.67 -13.09 4.39
CA SER A 124 43.85 -13.90 4.07
C SER A 124 44.01 -14.09 2.55
N LYS A 125 45.25 -14.17 2.05
CA LYS A 125 45.55 -14.33 0.60
C LYS A 125 45.46 -15.79 0.13
N CYS A 126 45.01 -16.73 0.96
CA CYS A 126 45.36 -18.15 0.84
C CYS A 126 44.35 -19.05 0.09
N SER A 127 43.25 -18.53 -0.47
CA SER A 127 42.30 -19.33 -1.25
C SER A 127 42.01 -18.66 -2.59
N GLY A 128 42.08 -19.45 -3.66
CA GLY A 128 42.09 -18.98 -5.06
C GLY A 128 40.95 -18.03 -5.41
N ASP A 129 41.30 -16.99 -6.18
CA ASP A 129 40.50 -15.95 -6.88
C ASP A 129 39.33 -15.24 -6.16
N GLU A 130 38.70 -15.80 -5.12
CA GLU A 130 37.65 -15.16 -4.34
C GLU A 130 38.08 -14.98 -2.87
N LYS A 131 38.29 -13.73 -2.46
CA LYS A 131 38.59 -13.36 -1.05
C LYS A 131 37.33 -13.56 -0.21
N GLU A 132 37.26 -14.67 0.54
CA GLU A 132 36.16 -15.00 1.45
C GLU A 132 36.74 -15.45 2.80
N GLU A 133 36.10 -15.03 3.89
CA GLU A 133 36.36 -15.55 5.24
C GLU A 133 35.07 -16.18 5.78
N ILE A 134 35.21 -17.34 6.44
CA ILE A 134 34.08 -18.11 6.96
C ILE A 134 34.27 -18.30 8.47
N PHE A 135 33.30 -17.81 9.24
CA PHE A 135 33.27 -18.00 10.69
C PHE A 135 32.23 -19.04 11.07
N PHE A 136 32.58 -19.90 12.03
CA PHE A 136 31.70 -20.94 12.54
C PHE A 136 31.23 -20.62 13.95
N VAL A 137 29.92 -20.67 14.19
CA VAL A 137 29.31 -20.47 15.52
C VAL A 137 28.53 -21.72 15.89
N LYS A 138 28.83 -22.30 17.06
CA LYS A 138 28.12 -23.48 17.54
C LYS A 138 26.80 -23.07 18.20
N PRO A 139 25.73 -23.89 18.09
CA PRO A 139 24.44 -23.62 18.71
C PRO A 139 24.50 -23.33 20.23
N ASN A 140 25.44 -23.94 20.94
CA ASN A 140 25.61 -23.74 22.39
C ASN A 140 26.26 -22.39 22.76
N GLU A 141 26.84 -21.68 21.79
CA GLU A 141 27.31 -20.30 21.97
C GLU A 141 26.15 -19.28 21.84
N LEU A 142 25.00 -19.72 21.32
CA LEU A 142 23.84 -18.87 21.08
C LEU A 142 22.84 -18.96 22.25
N PRO A 143 22.09 -17.88 22.54
CA PRO A 143 20.92 -17.95 23.41
C PRO A 143 19.94 -19.05 22.96
N MET A 144 19.17 -19.58 23.91
CA MET A 144 18.17 -20.61 23.62
C MET A 144 17.20 -20.15 22.53
N ASN A 145 16.82 -21.07 21.64
CA ASN A 145 15.85 -20.89 20.55
C ASN A 145 16.27 -19.93 19.40
N ILE A 146 17.52 -19.48 19.34
CA ILE A 146 18.01 -18.67 18.21
C ILE A 146 18.16 -19.51 16.95
N VAL A 147 18.72 -20.71 17.04
CA VAL A 147 18.79 -21.66 15.92
C VAL A 147 17.82 -22.81 16.13
N GLY A 148 17.49 -23.53 15.04
CA GLY A 148 16.66 -24.72 15.14
C GLY A 148 17.34 -25.81 16.00
N GLU A 149 16.55 -26.62 16.72
CA GLU A 149 17.07 -27.65 17.64
C GLU A 149 18.05 -28.65 17.03
N ASN A 150 17.97 -28.90 15.72
CA ASN A 150 18.86 -29.81 15.00
C ASN A 150 19.95 -29.07 14.22
N CYS A 151 20.14 -27.77 14.46
CA CYS A 151 21.24 -27.03 13.85
C CYS A 151 22.55 -27.60 14.40
N ILE A 152 23.47 -27.96 13.51
CA ILE A 152 24.79 -28.48 13.86
C ILE A 152 25.75 -27.31 14.07
N MET A 153 25.70 -26.36 13.14
CA MET A 153 26.64 -25.23 13.08
C MET A 153 26.00 -24.07 12.32
N VAL A 154 26.42 -22.85 12.64
CA VAL A 154 26.10 -21.65 11.85
C VAL A 154 27.36 -21.20 11.14
N HIS A 155 27.25 -20.99 9.83
CA HIS A 155 28.34 -20.52 8.97
C HIS A 155 28.06 -19.07 8.62
N VAL A 156 29.04 -18.20 8.87
CA VAL A 156 28.96 -16.78 8.51
C VAL A 156 30.03 -16.49 7.47
N HIS A 157 29.57 -16.31 6.24
CA HIS A 157 30.42 -16.00 5.09
C HIS A 157 30.50 -14.49 4.93
N ILE A 158 31.72 -13.97 4.84
CA ILE A 158 31.97 -12.56 4.56
C ILE A 158 32.84 -12.48 3.33
N LYS A 159 32.45 -11.65 2.37
CA LYS A 159 33.25 -11.39 1.17
C LYS A 159 33.13 -9.94 0.71
N PRO A 160 34.20 -9.34 0.17
CA PRO A 160 34.13 -8.06 -0.53
C PRO A 160 33.09 -8.11 -1.65
N CYS A 161 32.27 -7.06 -1.78
CA CYS A 161 31.41 -6.92 -2.96
C CYS A 161 32.26 -6.75 -4.23
N LYS A 162 31.81 -7.32 -5.36
CA LYS A 162 32.49 -7.17 -6.66
C LYS A 162 32.32 -5.74 -7.19
N ASP A 163 31.11 -5.22 -7.10
CA ASP A 163 30.74 -3.86 -7.49
C ASP A 163 30.62 -2.96 -6.26
N ASP A 164 30.96 -1.67 -6.42
CA ASP A 164 30.86 -0.65 -5.35
C ASP A 164 31.52 -1.10 -4.03
N PHE A 165 32.67 -1.79 -4.13
CA PHE A 165 33.39 -2.29 -2.98
C PHE A 165 33.81 -1.17 -2.03
N GLN A 166 34.24 -0.03 -2.59
CA GLN A 166 34.62 1.15 -1.85
C GLN A 166 33.75 2.33 -2.29
N LEU A 167 33.16 2.99 -1.30
CA LEU A 167 32.32 4.18 -1.43
C LEU A 167 32.95 5.31 -0.63
N THR A 168 32.58 6.55 -0.96
CA THR A 168 32.97 7.76 -0.24
C THR A 168 31.82 8.77 -0.25
N MET A 169 31.82 9.74 0.67
CA MET A 169 30.77 10.78 0.71
C MET A 169 30.79 11.69 -0.53
N ASN A 170 31.90 11.72 -1.29
CA ASN A 170 31.98 12.43 -2.57
C ASN A 170 31.15 11.75 -3.69
N ASP A 171 30.74 10.49 -3.51
CA ASP A 171 29.98 9.74 -4.52
C ASP A 171 28.51 10.19 -4.61
N LEU A 172 28.07 11.16 -3.80
CA LEU A 172 26.71 11.72 -3.87
C LEU A 172 26.33 12.22 -5.28
N SER A 173 27.31 12.69 -6.06
CA SER A 173 27.10 13.11 -7.45
C SER A 173 26.69 11.95 -8.36
N SER A 174 27.17 10.73 -8.11
CA SER A 174 26.79 9.53 -8.86
C SER A 174 25.34 9.10 -8.64
N CYS A 175 24.70 9.59 -7.56
CA CYS A 175 23.29 9.36 -7.27
C CYS A 175 22.35 10.23 -8.12
N VAL A 176 22.87 11.15 -8.93
CA VAL A 176 22.08 12.05 -9.78
C VAL A 176 22.60 12.01 -11.21
N SER A 177 21.76 11.59 -12.15
CA SER A 177 22.05 11.67 -13.58
C SER A 177 20.76 11.89 -14.35
N ASN A 178 20.87 12.59 -15.48
CA ASN A 178 19.79 12.67 -16.46
C ASN A 178 19.63 11.36 -17.24
N ASN A 179 20.64 10.48 -17.23
CA ASN A 179 20.52 9.12 -17.72
C ASN A 179 20.23 8.18 -16.54
N PRO A 180 19.01 7.64 -16.40
CA PRO A 180 18.63 6.76 -15.29
C PRO A 180 19.54 5.54 -15.13
N ASP A 181 20.11 5.03 -16.22
CA ASP A 181 20.98 3.85 -16.22
C ASP A 181 22.34 4.10 -15.55
N GLN A 182 22.73 5.37 -15.39
CA GLN A 182 23.99 5.77 -14.77
C GLN A 182 23.84 6.10 -13.27
N ILE A 183 22.64 6.05 -12.71
CA ILE A 183 22.39 6.42 -11.31
C ILE A 183 22.88 5.30 -10.39
N ASN A 184 23.94 5.57 -9.61
CA ASN A 184 24.42 4.68 -8.57
C ASN A 184 23.79 5.03 -7.22
N ARG A 185 23.07 4.08 -6.61
CA ARG A 185 22.36 4.26 -5.32
C ARG A 185 23.09 3.64 -4.12
N SER A 186 24.30 3.11 -4.29
CA SER A 186 25.01 2.39 -3.25
C SER A 186 25.33 3.25 -2.03
N LEU A 187 25.72 4.52 -2.23
CA LEU A 187 25.92 5.47 -1.12
C LEU A 187 24.58 5.84 -0.44
N GLN A 188 23.50 6.02 -1.21
CA GLN A 188 22.18 6.27 -0.65
C GLN A 188 21.72 5.11 0.24
N GLN A 189 21.94 3.86 -0.19
CA GLN A 189 21.65 2.67 0.61
C GLN A 189 22.46 2.63 1.90
N PHE A 190 23.76 2.96 1.85
CA PHE A 190 24.60 3.09 3.04
C PHE A 190 24.01 4.08 4.04
N LEU A 191 23.63 5.29 3.60
CA LEU A 191 23.06 6.31 4.47
C LEU A 191 21.71 5.89 5.07
N GLU A 192 20.89 5.13 4.33
CA GLU A 192 19.64 4.57 4.85
C GLU A 192 19.86 3.57 5.98
N ILE A 193 20.88 2.72 5.84
CA ILE A 193 21.25 1.72 6.86
C ILE A 193 21.93 2.39 8.05
N LEU A 194 22.77 3.40 7.81
CA LEU A 194 23.41 4.23 8.83
C LEU A 194 22.36 4.86 9.75
N ALA A 195 21.32 5.47 9.18
CA ALA A 195 20.19 6.05 9.91
C ALA A 195 19.32 5.03 10.67
N MET A 196 19.54 3.72 10.51
CA MET A 196 18.88 2.68 11.30
C MET A 196 19.76 2.03 12.35
N GLN A 197 21.08 2.27 12.35
CA GLN A 197 21.98 1.49 13.20
C GLN A 197 21.55 1.57 14.66
N GLU A 198 21.38 2.75 15.24
CA GLU A 198 20.97 2.84 16.64
C GLU A 198 19.64 2.10 16.92
N VAL A 199 18.64 2.21 16.04
CA VAL A 199 17.36 1.51 16.15
C VAL A 199 17.52 -0.02 16.14
N PHE A 200 18.46 -0.54 15.36
CA PHE A 200 18.73 -1.98 15.28
C PHE A 200 19.33 -2.56 16.56
N PHE A 201 20.00 -1.75 17.38
CA PHE A 201 20.64 -2.15 18.64
C PHE A 201 19.83 -1.79 19.89
N MET A 202 18.76 -1.00 19.76
CA MET A 202 17.84 -0.69 20.86
C MET A 202 16.87 -1.85 21.12
N GLU A 203 17.35 -2.87 21.85
CA GLU A 203 16.55 -4.04 22.22
C GLU A 203 15.22 -3.65 22.89
N GLY A 204 14.14 -4.27 22.43
CA GLY A 204 12.80 -4.09 22.99
C GLY A 204 12.13 -2.74 22.73
N ARG A 205 12.80 -1.76 22.09
CA ARG A 205 12.20 -0.44 21.81
C ARG A 205 11.44 -0.40 20.50
N PHE A 206 12.01 -0.98 19.45
CA PHE A 206 11.44 -0.95 18.11
C PHE A 206 11.35 -2.35 17.49
N VAL A 207 10.31 -2.56 16.70
CA VAL A 207 10.30 -3.56 15.63
C VAL A 207 10.47 -2.85 14.29
N SER A 208 11.27 -3.42 13.39
CA SER A 208 11.54 -2.81 12.08
C SER A 208 11.30 -3.75 10.92
N TYR A 209 10.81 -3.21 9.81
CA TYR A 209 10.59 -3.92 8.55
C TYR A 209 11.46 -3.32 7.47
N GLY A 210 12.49 -4.06 7.06
CA GLY A 210 13.54 -3.53 6.18
C GLY A 210 14.41 -2.49 6.88
N THR A 211 14.81 -1.45 6.15
CA THR A 211 15.57 -0.28 6.61
C THR A 211 14.73 1.00 6.62
N GLY A 212 13.51 0.94 6.08
CA GLY A 212 12.65 2.10 5.86
C GLY A 212 11.52 2.26 6.86
N GLU A 213 11.19 1.24 7.67
CA GLU A 213 10.05 1.29 8.58
C GLU A 213 10.40 0.71 9.95
N CYS A 214 10.01 1.42 11.00
CA CYS A 214 10.07 0.93 12.38
C CYS A 214 8.84 1.37 13.18
N TYR A 215 8.47 0.60 14.20
CA TYR A 215 7.32 0.82 15.07
C TYR A 215 7.75 0.66 16.52
N LEU A 216 7.22 1.52 17.40
CA LEU A 216 7.48 1.47 18.83
C LEU A 216 6.80 0.25 19.44
N MET A 217 7.53 -0.47 20.29
CA MET A 217 6.98 -1.58 21.08
C MET A 217 6.22 -1.06 22.30
N ASP A 218 6.68 0.06 22.89
CA ASP A 218 6.00 0.77 23.99
C ASP A 218 5.81 2.26 23.66
N PRO A 219 4.74 2.62 22.94
CA PRO A 219 4.46 4.00 22.54
C PRO A 219 4.22 4.97 23.71
N ASN A 220 3.75 4.46 24.86
CA ASN A 220 3.41 5.29 26.02
C ASN A 220 4.66 5.98 26.60
N GLN A 221 5.82 5.33 26.53
CA GLN A 221 7.11 5.92 26.96
C GLN A 221 7.49 7.19 26.19
N PHE A 222 6.93 7.37 24.99
CA PHE A 222 7.19 8.52 24.12
C PHE A 222 5.98 9.48 24.05
N GLY A 223 5.01 9.33 24.95
CA GLY A 223 3.85 10.22 25.05
C GLY A 223 2.74 9.95 24.03
N PHE A 224 2.77 8.82 23.32
CA PHE A 224 1.67 8.40 22.44
C PHE A 224 0.62 7.64 23.25
N GLY A 225 -0.61 8.15 23.29
CA GLY A 225 -1.71 7.56 24.05
C GLY A 225 -2.73 6.81 23.20
N GLU A 226 -3.85 6.41 23.81
CA GLU A 226 -4.92 5.63 23.15
C GLU A 226 -5.49 6.28 21.88
N ARG A 227 -5.44 7.63 21.77
CA ARG A 227 -5.86 8.33 20.56
C ARG A 227 -4.94 8.07 19.36
N ASP A 228 -3.67 7.81 19.61
CA ASP A 228 -2.65 7.56 18.60
C ASP A 228 -2.55 6.08 18.24
N VAL A 229 -2.78 5.21 19.22
CA VAL A 229 -2.68 3.75 19.12
C VAL A 229 -3.97 3.04 19.55
N PRO A 230 -5.15 3.34 18.95
CA PRO A 230 -6.41 2.76 19.38
C PRO A 230 -6.49 1.24 19.13
N GLU A 231 -7.34 0.56 19.90
CA GLU A 231 -7.71 -0.83 19.61
C GLU A 231 -8.55 -0.91 18.32
N LEU A 232 -8.28 -1.91 17.48
CA LEU A 232 -9.01 -2.15 16.23
C LEU A 232 -10.08 -3.25 16.36
N GLN A 233 -10.34 -3.75 17.57
CA GLN A 233 -11.16 -4.94 17.85
C GLN A 233 -10.58 -6.20 17.18
N GLU A 234 -11.24 -7.35 17.37
CA GLU A 234 -10.86 -8.64 16.75
C GLU A 234 -9.41 -9.04 17.04
N GLY A 235 -8.89 -8.69 18.22
CA GLY A 235 -7.50 -8.93 18.63
C GLY A 235 -6.46 -8.17 17.81
N LYS A 236 -6.76 -6.95 17.37
CA LYS A 236 -5.88 -6.10 16.56
C LYS A 236 -5.74 -4.72 17.21
N TYR A 237 -4.64 -4.03 16.93
CA TYR A 237 -4.39 -2.67 17.43
C TYR A 237 -3.68 -1.81 16.39
N VAL A 238 -3.68 -0.50 16.57
CA VAL A 238 -2.88 0.44 15.78
C VAL A 238 -1.50 0.59 16.42
N ALA A 239 -0.44 0.26 15.71
CA ALA A 239 0.92 0.59 16.11
C ALA A 239 1.34 1.92 15.47
N ILE A 240 2.11 2.72 16.19
CA ILE A 240 2.72 3.96 15.71
C ILE A 240 4.23 3.79 15.56
N GLY A 241 4.78 4.44 14.54
CA GLY A 241 6.16 4.29 14.13
C GLY A 241 6.56 5.33 13.10
N ALA A 242 7.72 5.14 12.49
CA ALA A 242 8.26 6.02 11.47
C ALA A 242 8.45 5.26 10.15
N ALA A 243 8.12 5.93 9.04
CA ALA A 243 8.67 5.62 7.74
C ALA A 243 9.80 6.59 7.44
N LYS A 244 10.92 6.09 6.92
CA LYS A 244 12.06 6.90 6.55
C LYS A 244 12.69 6.46 5.24
N GLY A 245 13.41 7.39 4.62
CA GLY A 245 14.27 7.11 3.48
C GLY A 245 15.26 8.24 3.27
N VAL A 246 16.36 7.96 2.59
CA VAL A 246 17.30 9.00 2.18
C VAL A 246 16.91 9.48 0.79
N ARG A 247 16.97 10.79 0.58
CA ARG A 247 16.75 11.44 -0.71
C ARG A 247 17.94 12.33 -1.02
N ILE A 248 18.28 12.40 -2.30
CA ILE A 248 19.26 13.35 -2.79
C ILE A 248 18.51 14.62 -3.15
N ILE A 249 18.91 15.73 -2.53
CA ILE A 249 18.23 17.02 -2.62
C ILE A 249 19.17 18.12 -3.08
N GLU A 250 18.56 19.20 -3.54
CA GLU A 250 19.25 20.46 -3.71
C GLU A 250 19.51 21.08 -2.34
N GLY A 251 20.78 21.30 -2.01
CA GLY A 251 21.15 22.01 -0.81
C GLY A 251 21.36 23.51 -1.04
N PRO A 252 21.93 24.22 -0.06
CA PRO A 252 22.04 25.68 -0.06
C PRO A 252 22.83 26.26 -1.23
N ARG A 253 23.71 25.47 -1.86
CA ARG A 253 24.51 25.85 -3.04
C ARG A 253 23.71 25.88 -4.35
N GLY A 254 22.40 25.63 -4.29
CA GLY A 254 21.46 25.76 -5.41
C GLY A 254 21.52 24.64 -6.44
N PHE A 255 20.60 24.70 -7.42
CA PHE A 255 20.34 23.62 -8.38
C PHE A 255 21.52 23.24 -9.31
N LYS A 256 22.51 24.12 -9.49
CA LYS A 256 23.66 23.87 -10.37
C LYS A 256 24.84 23.16 -9.68
N LYS A 257 24.95 23.23 -8.34
CA LYS A 257 26.14 22.76 -7.60
C LYS A 257 25.85 22.16 -6.22
N GLY A 258 24.60 22.11 -5.78
CA GLY A 258 24.21 21.67 -4.44
C GLY A 258 23.65 20.27 -4.39
N ILE A 259 24.46 19.22 -4.58
CA ILE A 259 24.03 17.83 -4.35
C ILE A 259 24.26 17.48 -2.88
N ASN A 260 23.19 17.13 -2.17
CA ASN A 260 23.25 16.79 -0.75
C ASN A 260 22.33 15.60 -0.46
N ALA A 261 22.62 14.86 0.61
CA ALA A 261 21.70 13.86 1.12
C ALA A 261 20.80 14.46 2.20
N ALA A 262 19.57 13.98 2.27
CA ALA A 262 18.64 14.32 3.33
C ALA A 262 17.83 13.10 3.74
N LEU A 263 17.57 12.98 5.03
CA LEU A 263 16.70 12.00 5.60
C LEU A 263 15.26 12.54 5.60
N VAL A 264 14.35 11.81 4.97
CA VAL A 264 12.91 12.08 5.03
C VAL A 264 12.35 11.11 6.06
N ILE A 265 11.72 11.63 7.11
CA ILE A 265 11.05 10.82 8.14
C ILE A 265 9.59 11.26 8.21
N ASP A 266 8.66 10.32 8.35
CA ASP A 266 7.25 10.64 8.54
C ASP A 266 6.61 9.66 9.52
N VAL A 267 5.71 10.16 10.35
CA VAL A 267 4.92 9.30 11.23
C VAL A 267 4.07 8.34 10.40
N LYS A 268 4.14 7.07 10.78
CA LYS A 268 3.41 5.97 10.16
C LYS A 268 2.63 5.21 11.22
N LYS A 269 1.38 4.92 10.90
CA LYS A 269 0.52 4.03 11.69
C LYS A 269 0.18 2.80 10.87
N ALA A 270 0.17 1.63 11.50
CA ALA A 270 -0.22 0.37 10.85
C ALA A 270 -1.00 -0.51 11.82
N ALA A 271 -1.89 -1.33 11.27
CA ALA A 271 -2.62 -2.31 12.05
C ALA A 271 -1.73 -3.53 12.34
N PHE A 272 -1.71 -4.00 13.59
CA PHE A 272 -0.98 -5.18 14.04
C PHE A 272 -1.92 -6.20 14.69
N HIS A 273 -1.56 -7.47 14.61
CA HIS A 273 -2.18 -8.53 15.40
C HIS A 273 -1.64 -8.47 16.84
N ILE A 274 -2.48 -8.73 17.85
CA ILE A 274 -2.00 -8.87 19.23
C ILE A 274 -1.04 -10.06 19.32
N ASP A 275 0.17 -9.76 19.78
CA ASP A 275 1.24 -10.72 19.98
C ASP A 275 0.87 -11.76 21.03
N ASN A 276 1.26 -13.01 20.81
CA ASN A 276 1.05 -14.14 21.73
C ASN A 276 -0.42 -14.43 22.10
N GLN A 277 -1.39 -13.81 21.43
CA GLN A 277 -2.81 -14.07 21.66
C GLN A 277 -3.13 -15.53 21.33
N ASN A 278 -3.79 -16.24 22.25
CA ASN A 278 -4.30 -17.58 21.96
C ASN A 278 -5.29 -17.52 20.78
N LEU A 279 -5.17 -18.43 19.81
CA LEU A 279 -5.94 -18.38 18.58
C LEU A 279 -7.44 -18.66 18.81
N PHE A 280 -7.81 -19.38 19.87
CA PHE A 280 -9.21 -19.50 20.29
C PHE A 280 -9.77 -18.14 20.71
N LYS A 281 -9.03 -17.39 21.53
CA LYS A 281 -9.44 -16.03 21.94
C LYS A 281 -9.53 -15.09 20.74
N LYS A 282 -8.59 -15.18 19.81
CA LYS A 282 -8.63 -14.45 18.55
C LYS A 282 -9.89 -14.78 17.74
N ALA A 283 -10.26 -16.05 17.62
CA ALA A 283 -11.47 -16.49 16.93
C ALA A 283 -12.74 -15.98 17.62
N GLU A 284 -12.77 -15.97 18.95
CA GLU A 284 -13.84 -15.37 19.75
C GLU A 284 -13.99 -13.88 19.45
N ASP A 285 -12.90 -13.12 19.48
CA ASP A 285 -12.93 -11.68 19.22
C ASP A 285 -13.39 -11.37 17.78
N ILE A 286 -13.04 -12.21 16.79
CA ILE A 286 -13.48 -12.08 15.40
C ILE A 286 -14.99 -12.32 15.26
N LEU A 287 -15.53 -13.34 15.95
CA LEU A 287 -16.92 -13.76 15.81
C LEU A 287 -17.87 -13.09 16.83
N ARG A 288 -17.34 -12.25 17.73
CA ARG A 288 -18.10 -11.57 18.78
C ARG A 288 -19.31 -10.80 18.27
N LYS A 289 -19.22 -10.15 17.10
CA LYS A 289 -20.33 -9.38 16.49
C LYS A 289 -21.50 -10.25 16.04
N SER A 290 -21.25 -11.53 15.76
CA SER A 290 -22.25 -12.49 15.32
C SER A 290 -22.86 -13.27 16.50
N SER A 291 -22.45 -12.98 17.74
CA SER A 291 -22.87 -13.68 18.96
C SER A 291 -22.81 -15.21 18.85
N VAL A 292 -21.80 -15.72 18.15
CA VAL A 292 -21.61 -17.15 17.90
C VAL A 292 -21.06 -17.82 19.14
N ASP A 293 -21.74 -18.87 19.61
CA ASP A 293 -21.28 -19.70 20.71
C ASP A 293 -20.19 -20.69 20.24
N LEU A 294 -18.93 -20.42 20.61
CA LEU A 294 -17.78 -21.24 20.27
C LEU A 294 -17.66 -22.54 21.07
N THR A 295 -18.54 -22.78 22.04
CA THR A 295 -18.62 -24.07 22.72
C THR A 295 -19.30 -25.13 21.84
N ARG A 296 -19.93 -24.71 20.73
CA ARG A 296 -20.66 -25.55 19.77
C ARG A 296 -20.04 -25.52 18.38
N ARG A 297 -20.56 -26.35 17.48
CA ARG A 297 -20.19 -26.33 16.07
C ARG A 297 -20.65 -25.01 15.44
N ILE A 298 -19.73 -24.34 14.73
CA ILE A 298 -20.02 -23.10 14.01
C ILE A 298 -20.46 -23.38 12.57
N ASP A 299 -21.19 -22.45 11.98
CA ASP A 299 -21.75 -22.54 10.63
C ASP A 299 -20.73 -22.16 9.53
N GLN A 300 -21.09 -22.43 8.28
CA GLN A 300 -20.20 -22.21 7.14
C GLN A 300 -19.88 -20.73 6.88
N GLN A 301 -20.76 -19.79 7.27
CA GLN A 301 -20.50 -18.35 7.14
C GLN A 301 -19.43 -17.93 8.14
N SER A 302 -19.54 -18.38 9.41
CA SER A 302 -18.53 -18.15 10.44
C SER A 302 -17.16 -18.70 10.05
N ILE A 303 -17.10 -19.90 9.47
CA ILE A 303 -15.84 -20.48 8.93
C ILE A 303 -15.25 -19.58 7.85
N THR A 304 -16.09 -19.01 6.97
CA THR A 304 -15.63 -18.12 5.89
C THR A 304 -15.07 -16.81 6.45
N VAL A 305 -15.71 -16.25 7.48
CA VAL A 305 -15.22 -15.06 8.21
C VAL A 305 -13.87 -15.34 8.86
N LEU A 306 -13.74 -16.44 9.61
CA LEU A 306 -12.48 -16.86 10.23
C LEU A 306 -11.38 -17.09 9.19
N ASN A 307 -11.70 -17.78 8.10
CA ASN A 307 -10.74 -18.03 7.03
C ASN A 307 -10.22 -16.73 6.40
N LYS A 308 -11.08 -15.74 6.19
CA LYS A 308 -10.68 -14.42 5.70
C LYS A 308 -9.78 -13.68 6.70
N ALA A 309 -10.07 -13.76 7.99
CA ALA A 309 -9.34 -13.05 9.04
C ALA A 309 -7.99 -13.70 9.41
N LEU A 310 -7.88 -15.02 9.37
CA LEU A 310 -6.72 -15.77 9.89
C LEU A 310 -5.73 -16.20 8.80
N LYS A 311 -6.15 -16.35 7.55
CA LYS A 311 -5.28 -16.83 6.46
C LYS A 311 -4.07 -15.92 6.26
N GLY A 312 -2.88 -16.53 6.24
CA GLY A 312 -1.60 -15.84 6.08
C GLY A 312 -0.93 -15.41 7.39
N LEU A 313 -1.63 -15.52 8.53
CA LEU A 313 -1.08 -15.25 9.85
C LEU A 313 -0.13 -16.39 10.28
N TYR A 314 1.03 -16.05 10.84
CA TYR A 314 1.89 -17.02 11.51
C TYR A 314 1.39 -17.27 12.93
N VAL A 315 1.36 -18.55 13.28
CA VAL A 315 1.00 -19.05 14.60
C VAL A 315 2.04 -20.03 15.09
N ARG A 316 2.16 -20.12 16.41
CA ARG A 316 3.03 -21.03 17.13
C ARG A 316 2.20 -22.06 17.85
N CYS A 317 2.63 -23.32 17.83
CA CYS A 317 2.05 -24.35 18.69
C CYS A 317 2.33 -23.98 20.16
N ASN A 318 1.35 -24.15 21.05
CA ASN A 318 1.54 -24.03 22.50
C ASN A 318 1.89 -25.36 23.17
N TYR A 319 2.29 -26.35 22.36
CA TYR A 319 2.58 -27.72 22.76
C TYR A 319 3.83 -28.23 22.03
N GLY A 320 4.44 -29.27 22.60
CA GLY A 320 5.64 -29.88 22.05
C GLY A 320 6.77 -28.86 21.91
N LYS A 321 7.31 -28.73 20.69
CA LYS A 321 8.49 -27.91 20.36
C LYS A 321 8.16 -26.47 19.96
N ASN A 322 6.97 -25.99 20.29
CA ASN A 322 6.52 -24.63 19.97
C ASN A 322 6.75 -24.22 18.50
N ARG A 323 6.47 -25.14 17.57
CA ARG A 323 6.71 -24.93 16.14
C ARG A 323 5.84 -23.82 15.58
N ALA A 324 6.44 -22.87 14.86
CA ALA A 324 5.74 -21.82 14.14
C ALA A 324 5.44 -22.21 12.69
N PHE A 325 4.28 -21.82 12.17
CA PHE A 325 3.86 -22.05 10.78
C PHE A 325 2.82 -21.01 10.33
N VAL A 326 2.60 -20.92 9.01
CA VAL A 326 1.61 -20.02 8.42
C VAL A 326 0.26 -20.70 8.24
N ILE A 327 -0.82 -20.02 8.63
CA ILE A 327 -2.18 -20.48 8.38
C ILE A 327 -2.46 -20.42 6.87
N ALA A 328 -2.68 -21.59 6.25
CA ALA A 328 -3.10 -21.68 4.85
C ALA A 328 -4.61 -21.50 4.68
N GLY A 329 -5.39 -21.84 5.70
CA GLY A 329 -6.84 -21.64 5.76
C GLY A 329 -7.46 -22.32 6.98
N VAL A 330 -8.79 -22.27 7.04
CA VAL A 330 -9.63 -22.91 8.07
C VAL A 330 -10.42 -24.05 7.43
N SER A 331 -10.39 -25.23 8.05
CA SER A 331 -11.07 -26.44 7.59
C SER A 331 -12.58 -26.39 7.82
N LYS A 332 -13.33 -27.15 7.02
CA LYS A 332 -14.75 -27.44 7.28
C LYS A 332 -14.95 -28.59 8.27
N GLU A 333 -13.90 -29.38 8.49
CA GLU A 333 -13.88 -30.50 9.42
C GLU A 333 -13.40 -30.07 10.81
N ASN A 334 -13.79 -30.83 11.84
CA ASN A 334 -13.39 -30.63 13.23
C ASN A 334 -12.47 -31.75 13.72
N ALA A 335 -12.01 -31.67 14.97
CA ALA A 335 -11.06 -32.62 15.54
C ALA A 335 -11.61 -34.05 15.65
N ARG A 336 -12.93 -34.23 15.66
CA ARG A 336 -13.59 -35.54 15.75
C ARG A 336 -13.76 -36.21 14.40
N THR A 337 -14.11 -35.42 13.38
CA THR A 337 -14.43 -35.92 12.04
C THR A 337 -13.20 -36.05 11.16
N SER A 338 -12.18 -35.21 11.35
CA SER A 338 -10.99 -35.22 10.53
C SER A 338 -10.07 -36.39 10.88
N LYS A 339 -9.68 -37.16 9.87
CA LYS A 339 -8.86 -38.36 10.03
C LYS A 339 -7.40 -38.11 9.63
N LEU A 340 -6.49 -38.56 10.47
CA LEU A 340 -5.04 -38.54 10.27
C LEU A 340 -4.54 -39.97 10.08
N VAL A 341 -3.69 -40.18 9.08
CA VAL A 341 -2.97 -41.46 8.90
C VAL A 341 -1.67 -41.37 9.70
N THR A 342 -1.56 -42.14 10.78
CA THR A 342 -0.34 -42.25 11.59
C THR A 342 0.33 -43.60 11.35
N LYS A 343 1.51 -43.83 11.96
CA LYS A 343 2.19 -45.13 11.92
C LYS A 343 1.36 -46.24 12.59
N ASP A 344 0.50 -45.86 13.53
CA ASP A 344 -0.32 -46.75 14.34
C ASP A 344 -1.75 -46.94 13.77
N GLY A 345 -2.00 -46.44 12.55
CA GLY A 345 -3.28 -46.55 11.85
C GLY A 345 -3.98 -45.20 11.62
N GLU A 346 -5.21 -45.27 11.08
CA GLU A 346 -6.04 -44.08 10.86
C GLU A 346 -6.77 -43.71 12.17
N MET A 347 -6.64 -42.45 12.62
CA MET A 347 -7.29 -41.96 13.84
C MET A 347 -7.72 -40.50 13.71
N SER A 348 -8.68 -40.06 14.54
CA SER A 348 -9.09 -38.65 14.57
C SER A 348 -8.01 -37.75 15.16
N VAL A 349 -8.07 -36.46 14.84
CA VAL A 349 -7.18 -35.44 15.44
C VAL A 349 -7.33 -35.41 16.97
N GLU A 350 -8.57 -35.50 17.48
CA GLU A 350 -8.84 -35.57 18.93
C GLU A 350 -8.13 -36.76 19.59
N LYS A 351 -8.24 -37.96 19.00
CA LYS A 351 -7.59 -39.17 19.52
C LYS A 351 -6.06 -39.06 19.46
N TYR A 352 -5.52 -38.49 18.38
CA TYR A 352 -4.07 -38.28 18.24
C TYR A 352 -3.51 -37.37 19.34
N PHE A 353 -4.17 -36.25 19.65
CA PHE A 353 -3.73 -35.34 20.72
C PHE A 353 -3.86 -35.97 22.11
N GLY A 354 -4.91 -36.77 22.34
CA GLY A 354 -5.08 -37.52 23.58
C GLY A 354 -4.00 -38.59 23.79
N MET A 355 -3.64 -39.34 22.74
CA MET A 355 -2.66 -40.42 22.83
C MET A 355 -1.21 -39.94 22.86
N LYS A 356 -0.84 -39.00 21.98
CA LYS A 356 0.56 -38.60 21.79
C LYS A 356 1.01 -37.51 22.77
N TYR A 357 0.13 -36.58 23.09
CA TYR A 357 0.45 -35.42 23.93
C TYR A 357 -0.26 -35.44 25.28
N SER A 358 -1.08 -36.47 25.56
CA SER A 358 -1.90 -36.55 26.78
C SER A 358 -2.81 -35.33 26.97
N MET A 359 -3.29 -34.73 25.86
CA MET A 359 -4.09 -33.51 25.87
C MET A 359 -5.56 -33.81 25.58
N LYS A 360 -6.44 -33.43 26.52
CA LYS A 360 -7.89 -33.42 26.30
C LYS A 360 -8.33 -32.07 25.71
N LEU A 361 -8.74 -32.08 24.45
CA LEU A 361 -9.25 -30.91 23.74
C LEU A 361 -10.54 -30.40 24.41
N LYS A 362 -10.61 -29.10 24.72
CA LYS A 362 -11.82 -28.47 25.29
C LYS A 362 -12.84 -28.15 24.20
N TYR A 363 -12.38 -27.87 22.99
CA TYR A 363 -13.23 -27.43 21.87
C TYR A 363 -13.09 -28.32 20.63
N PRO A 364 -13.34 -29.65 20.72
CA PRO A 364 -13.12 -30.58 19.61
C PRO A 364 -14.08 -30.39 18.43
N PHE A 365 -15.16 -29.63 18.60
CA PHE A 365 -16.18 -29.34 17.58
C PHE A 365 -15.82 -28.17 16.66
N LEU A 366 -14.84 -27.34 17.06
CA LEU A 366 -14.39 -26.20 16.26
C LEU A 366 -13.63 -26.65 15.02
N PRO A 367 -13.61 -25.83 13.95
CA PRO A 367 -12.86 -26.14 12.75
C PRO A 367 -11.36 -26.18 13.03
N LEU A 368 -10.64 -26.96 12.23
CA LEU A 368 -9.19 -27.09 12.31
C LEU A 368 -8.47 -26.03 11.47
N ILE A 369 -7.30 -25.59 11.91
CA ILE A 369 -6.39 -24.75 11.16
C ILE A 369 -5.56 -25.61 10.20
N ILE A 370 -5.44 -25.16 8.96
CA ILE A 370 -4.72 -25.86 7.90
C ILE A 370 -3.33 -25.26 7.73
N GLU A 371 -2.30 -26.10 7.81
CA GLU A 371 -0.95 -25.80 7.30
C GLU A 371 -0.76 -26.52 5.97
N ARG A 372 -0.30 -25.80 4.94
CA ARG A 372 -0.01 -26.40 3.63
C ARG A 372 1.33 -27.14 3.69
N PHE A 373 1.29 -28.46 3.60
CA PHE A 373 2.46 -29.33 3.61
C PHE A 373 2.33 -30.44 2.54
N PRO A 374 2.84 -30.26 1.31
CA PRO A 374 2.70 -31.29 0.28
C PRO A 374 3.39 -32.61 0.69
N PRO A 375 2.80 -33.79 0.43
CA PRO A 375 1.59 -34.04 -0.37
C PRO A 375 0.25 -33.93 0.38
N LYS A 376 0.22 -33.91 1.72
CA LYS A 376 -1.01 -33.83 2.53
C LYS A 376 -0.91 -32.73 3.60
N ASN A 377 -1.91 -31.84 3.63
CA ASN A 377 -1.95 -30.75 4.60
C ASN A 377 -1.98 -31.26 6.06
N ASN A 378 -1.39 -30.49 6.96
CA ASN A 378 -1.48 -30.73 8.41
C ASN A 378 -2.68 -29.97 8.98
N PHE A 379 -3.31 -30.54 10.00
CA PHE A 379 -4.48 -29.96 10.67
C PHE A 379 -4.24 -29.78 12.17
N TYR A 380 -4.63 -28.63 12.69
CA TYR A 380 -4.35 -28.22 14.07
C TYR A 380 -5.62 -27.71 14.75
N PRO A 381 -5.94 -28.18 15.97
CA PRO A 381 -7.00 -27.57 16.78
C PRO A 381 -6.69 -26.09 17.07
N ILE A 382 -7.70 -25.23 17.06
CA ILE A 382 -7.53 -23.78 17.28
C ILE A 382 -6.96 -23.48 18.68
N GLU A 383 -7.38 -24.25 19.70
CA GLU A 383 -7.01 -24.01 21.10
C GLU A 383 -5.53 -24.27 21.43
N VAL A 384 -4.82 -24.99 20.54
CA VAL A 384 -3.41 -25.35 20.73
C VAL A 384 -2.43 -24.42 19.99
N LEU A 385 -2.90 -23.23 19.59
CA LEU A 385 -2.15 -22.28 18.79
C LEU A 385 -2.17 -20.87 19.42
N SER A 386 -1.07 -20.15 19.26
CA SER A 386 -0.94 -18.73 19.63
C SER A 386 -0.42 -17.92 18.45
N VAL A 387 -0.86 -16.66 18.33
CA VAL A 387 -0.40 -15.73 17.29
C VAL A 387 1.07 -15.38 17.51
N CYS A 388 1.90 -15.51 16.47
CA CYS A 388 3.29 -15.05 16.55
C CYS A 388 3.39 -13.53 16.59
N GLU A 389 4.47 -13.04 17.18
CA GLU A 389 4.72 -11.63 17.45
C GLU A 389 4.98 -10.83 16.16
N ASN A 390 4.79 -9.51 16.22
CA ASN A 390 5.27 -8.57 15.21
C ASN A 390 4.70 -8.80 13.80
N GLN A 391 3.38 -8.97 13.69
CA GLN A 391 2.72 -9.20 12.41
C GLN A 391 1.74 -8.08 12.06
N ARG A 392 1.98 -7.38 10.95
CA ARG A 392 1.04 -6.38 10.43
C ARG A 392 -0.19 -7.06 9.82
N VAL A 393 -1.35 -6.45 10.02
CA VAL A 393 -2.63 -6.91 9.46
C VAL A 393 -2.69 -6.53 7.99
N SER A 394 -2.80 -7.52 7.11
CA SER A 394 -2.92 -7.25 5.67
C SER A 394 -4.25 -6.58 5.33
N LYS A 395 -4.29 -5.82 4.22
CA LYS A 395 -5.53 -5.13 3.75
C LYS A 395 -6.72 -6.08 3.63
N GLY A 396 -6.50 -7.34 3.22
CA GLY A 396 -7.56 -8.34 3.06
C GLY A 396 -8.14 -8.87 4.38
N GLN A 397 -7.41 -8.73 5.48
CA GLN A 397 -7.83 -9.15 6.83
C GLN A 397 -8.50 -8.01 7.62
N GLN A 398 -8.54 -6.80 7.08
CA GLN A 398 -9.21 -5.66 7.74
C GLN A 398 -10.69 -5.61 7.38
N THR A 399 -11.52 -5.28 8.37
CA THR A 399 -12.94 -4.99 8.16
C THR A 399 -13.16 -3.51 7.82
N SER A 400 -14.30 -3.15 7.23
CA SER A 400 -14.60 -1.74 6.90
C SER A 400 -14.58 -0.83 8.13
N PHE A 401 -14.98 -1.36 9.29
CA PHE A 401 -14.88 -0.67 10.58
C PHE A 401 -13.42 -0.39 10.96
N GLN A 402 -12.55 -1.40 10.85
CA GLN A 402 -11.11 -1.25 11.13
C GLN A 402 -10.44 -0.24 10.20
N VAL A 403 -10.78 -0.28 8.90
CA VAL A 403 -10.30 0.71 7.93
C VAL A 403 -10.76 2.12 8.32
N GLN A 404 -12.02 2.30 8.74
CA GLN A 404 -12.52 3.59 9.18
C GLN A 404 -11.81 4.09 10.45
N THR A 405 -11.59 3.22 11.44
CA THR A 405 -10.84 3.56 12.66
C THR A 405 -9.39 3.93 12.34
N MET A 406 -8.72 3.18 11.47
CA MET A 406 -7.38 3.50 10.95
C MET A 406 -7.35 4.87 10.27
N VAL A 407 -8.32 5.17 9.39
CA VAL A 407 -8.41 6.47 8.72
C VAL A 407 -8.54 7.60 9.73
N LYS A 408 -9.39 7.44 10.75
CA LYS A 408 -9.54 8.43 11.83
C LYS A 408 -8.25 8.63 12.64
N ALA A 409 -7.54 7.55 12.97
CA ALA A 409 -6.27 7.63 13.70
C ALA A 409 -5.13 8.28 12.89
N CYS A 410 -5.17 8.16 11.56
CA CYS A 410 -4.20 8.75 10.65
C CYS A 410 -4.53 10.18 10.23
N ALA A 411 -5.81 10.57 10.22
CA ALA A 411 -6.29 11.88 9.79
C ALA A 411 -6.10 12.93 10.90
N ILE A 412 -4.86 13.35 11.10
CA ILE A 412 -4.46 14.35 12.10
C ILE A 412 -3.99 15.66 11.43
N PRO A 413 -4.09 16.81 12.13
CA PRO A 413 -3.59 18.08 11.61
C PRO A 413 -2.08 18.04 11.30
N PRO A 414 -1.59 18.81 10.31
CA PRO A 414 -0.17 18.84 9.94
C PRO A 414 0.78 19.18 11.09
N SER A 415 0.38 20.09 11.99
CA SER A 415 1.17 20.46 13.18
C SER A 415 1.37 19.29 14.13
N LEU A 416 0.30 18.55 14.44
CA LEU A 416 0.38 17.34 15.26
C LEU A 416 1.18 16.25 14.53
N ARG A 417 1.01 16.08 13.22
CA ARG A 417 1.80 15.13 12.42
C ARG A 417 3.30 15.41 12.53
N LEU A 418 3.72 16.68 12.34
CA LEU A 418 5.11 17.10 12.47
C LEU A 418 5.65 16.85 13.89
N GLN A 419 4.85 17.17 14.92
CA GLN A 419 5.21 16.89 16.31
C GLN A 419 5.45 15.39 16.53
N GLN A 420 4.54 14.52 16.08
CA GLN A 420 4.68 13.06 16.21
C GLN A 420 5.93 12.56 15.47
N THR A 421 6.18 13.07 14.26
CA THR A 421 7.40 12.73 13.51
C THR A 421 8.67 13.16 14.25
N ASN A 422 8.68 14.35 14.87
CA ASN A 422 9.82 14.84 15.64
C ASN A 422 10.08 14.00 16.90
N VAL A 423 9.01 13.57 17.60
CA VAL A 423 9.13 12.65 18.74
C VAL A 423 9.74 11.31 18.30
N LEU A 424 9.30 10.77 17.16
CA LEU A 424 9.84 9.53 16.62
C LEU A 424 11.31 9.68 16.16
N SER A 425 11.67 10.82 15.56
CA SER A 425 13.06 11.12 15.19
C SER A 425 13.99 11.07 16.42
N LYS A 426 13.57 11.72 17.52
CA LYS A 426 14.30 11.65 18.81
C LYS A 426 14.33 10.24 19.40
N ALA A 427 13.22 9.50 19.33
CA ALA A 427 13.17 8.12 19.82
C ALA A 427 14.18 7.20 19.12
N MET A 428 14.52 7.50 17.87
CA MET A 428 15.53 6.83 17.04
C MET A 428 16.96 7.39 17.22
N ASN A 429 17.17 8.37 18.11
CA ASN A 429 18.42 9.14 18.25
C ASN A 429 18.89 9.74 16.92
N LEU A 430 18.00 10.45 16.22
CA LEU A 430 18.30 11.15 14.96
C LEU A 430 18.09 12.66 15.07
N GLY A 431 17.88 13.19 16.27
CA GLY A 431 17.85 14.62 16.52
C GLY A 431 19.25 15.24 16.48
N THR A 432 19.31 16.54 16.16
CA THR A 432 20.55 17.33 16.05
C THR A 432 21.45 17.27 17.29
N PHE A 433 20.86 17.11 18.47
CA PHE A 433 21.58 17.06 19.75
C PHE A 433 21.74 15.62 20.28
N ASP A 434 21.24 14.62 19.56
CA ASP A 434 21.34 13.23 19.95
C ASP A 434 22.74 12.71 19.58
N ARG A 435 23.38 12.01 20.51
CA ARG A 435 24.68 11.35 20.25
C ARG A 435 24.46 10.00 19.59
N ASN A 436 24.30 10.02 18.26
CA ASN A 436 24.23 8.80 17.47
C ASN A 436 25.64 8.31 17.16
N ARG A 437 26.09 7.25 17.85
CA ARG A 437 27.48 6.77 17.80
C ARG A 437 27.96 6.42 16.39
N TRP A 438 27.08 5.88 15.54
CA TRP A 438 27.44 5.50 14.17
C TRP A 438 27.53 6.72 13.26
N MET A 439 26.61 7.67 13.40
CA MET A 439 26.65 8.94 12.65
C MET A 439 27.91 9.75 13.00
N GLU A 440 28.23 9.87 14.30
CA GLU A 440 29.46 10.51 14.78
C GLU A 440 30.70 9.83 14.20
N LYS A 441 30.75 8.49 14.20
CA LYS A 441 31.88 7.73 13.65
C LYS A 441 32.03 7.86 12.13
N CYS A 442 30.91 7.97 11.42
CA CYS A 442 30.89 8.25 9.98
C CYS A 442 31.10 9.74 9.66
N ASN A 443 31.26 10.58 10.68
CA ASN A 443 31.39 12.03 10.58
C ASN A 443 30.25 12.69 9.78
N VAL A 444 29.02 12.23 10.04
CA VAL A 444 27.78 12.73 9.44
C VAL A 444 26.93 13.37 10.54
N ALA A 445 26.60 14.65 10.40
CA ALA A 445 25.64 15.32 11.26
C ALA A 445 24.23 15.32 10.64
N VAL A 446 23.22 15.26 11.50
CA VAL A 446 21.81 15.44 11.12
C VAL A 446 21.37 16.84 11.54
N THR A 447 20.80 17.62 10.62
CA THR A 447 20.29 18.97 10.93
C THR A 447 18.95 18.90 11.67
N ASN A 448 18.37 20.04 12.07
CA ASN A 448 16.93 20.09 12.36
C ASN A 448 16.11 19.96 11.05
N ASN A 449 14.78 19.91 11.19
CA ASN A 449 13.85 20.01 10.07
C ASN A 449 14.25 21.16 9.13
N LEU A 450 14.28 20.90 7.82
CA LEU A 450 14.59 21.92 6.82
C LEU A 450 13.40 22.87 6.70
N GLU A 451 13.71 24.17 6.75
CA GLU A 451 12.80 25.27 6.47
C GLU A 451 13.03 25.78 5.05
N LEU A 452 11.95 25.92 4.29
CA LEU A 452 12.00 26.31 2.88
C LEU A 452 11.06 27.49 2.62
N LYS A 453 11.42 28.33 1.64
CA LYS A 453 10.53 29.37 1.09
C LYS A 453 9.61 28.76 0.02
N ALA A 454 8.37 28.50 0.37
CA ALA A 454 7.33 28.08 -0.56
C ALA A 454 6.73 29.28 -1.31
N ARG A 455 6.19 29.03 -2.51
CA ARG A 455 5.45 30.02 -3.31
C ARG A 455 3.98 29.66 -3.31
N VAL A 456 3.13 30.62 -2.96
CA VAL A 456 1.68 30.49 -3.17
C VAL A 456 1.36 30.98 -4.57
N LEU A 457 0.80 30.11 -5.41
CA LEU A 457 0.44 30.44 -6.78
C LEU A 457 -0.91 31.17 -6.82
N PRO A 458 -1.11 32.06 -7.80
CA PRO A 458 -2.41 32.69 -8.01
C PRO A 458 -3.54 31.71 -8.26
N MET A 459 -4.68 31.96 -7.61
CA MET A 459 -5.87 31.12 -7.75
C MET A 459 -6.53 31.32 -9.13
N PRO A 460 -6.92 30.23 -9.82
CA PRO A 460 -7.74 30.34 -11.02
C PRO A 460 -9.14 30.86 -10.67
N ALA A 461 -9.76 31.57 -11.61
CA ALA A 461 -11.18 31.82 -11.63
C ALA A 461 -11.93 30.65 -12.29
N ILE A 462 -13.14 30.37 -11.80
CA ILE A 462 -13.99 29.27 -12.26
C ILE A 462 -15.10 29.84 -13.14
N GLU A 463 -15.17 29.41 -14.39
CA GLU A 463 -16.16 29.90 -15.36
C GLU A 463 -17.37 28.99 -15.45
N TYR A 464 -18.55 29.61 -15.35
CA TYR A 464 -19.85 29.01 -15.61
C TYR A 464 -20.57 29.70 -16.77
N ARG A 465 -21.63 29.08 -17.29
CA ARG A 465 -22.42 29.66 -18.40
C ARG A 465 -23.08 30.98 -18.02
N THR A 466 -23.68 31.03 -16.83
CA THR A 466 -24.41 32.20 -16.32
C THR A 466 -23.69 32.82 -15.14
N ASN A 467 -23.71 34.16 -15.04
CA ASN A 467 -23.07 34.99 -14.01
C ASN A 467 -21.53 35.04 -14.05
N GLY A 468 -20.89 34.57 -15.13
CA GLY A 468 -19.46 34.78 -15.37
C GLY A 468 -18.53 33.92 -14.51
N TRP A 469 -17.58 34.59 -13.84
CA TRP A 469 -16.44 33.95 -13.17
C TRP A 469 -16.59 33.96 -11.64
N VAL A 470 -16.41 32.80 -11.00
CA VAL A 470 -16.38 32.65 -9.54
C VAL A 470 -14.94 32.56 -9.08
N LYS A 471 -14.56 33.39 -8.11
CA LYS A 471 -13.26 33.28 -7.44
C LYS A 471 -13.35 32.29 -6.29
N PRO A 472 -12.48 31.27 -6.21
CA PRO A 472 -12.39 30.41 -5.04
C PRO A 472 -12.06 31.21 -3.78
N SER A 473 -12.52 30.70 -2.64
CA SER A 473 -12.11 31.18 -1.32
C SER A 473 -10.63 30.87 -1.05
N GLU A 474 -10.06 31.49 -0.01
CA GLU A 474 -8.70 31.21 0.47
C GLU A 474 -8.45 29.74 0.81
N LYS A 475 -9.51 28.99 1.16
CA LYS A 475 -9.45 27.54 1.39
C LYS A 475 -9.45 26.72 0.10
N THR A 476 -9.28 27.36 -1.06
CA THR A 476 -9.34 26.74 -2.40
C THR A 476 -10.68 26.05 -2.69
N SER A 477 -11.75 26.54 -2.06
CA SER A 477 -13.11 25.99 -2.19
C SER A 477 -14.06 27.05 -2.75
N TRP A 478 -15.04 26.64 -3.54
CA TRP A 478 -16.07 27.53 -4.06
C TRP A 478 -17.42 26.82 -4.06
N GLU A 479 -18.48 27.61 -4.04
CA GLU A 479 -19.84 27.15 -4.30
C GLU A 479 -20.26 27.65 -5.67
N ASP A 480 -21.06 26.85 -6.39
CA ASP A 480 -21.64 27.21 -7.68
C ASP A 480 -22.79 28.22 -7.55
N GLY A 481 -23.41 28.33 -6.37
CA GLY A 481 -24.45 29.32 -6.08
C GLY A 481 -25.67 29.16 -6.98
N LYS A 482 -25.99 30.20 -7.77
CA LYS A 482 -27.09 30.17 -8.76
C LYS A 482 -26.60 29.92 -10.19
N ASN A 483 -25.38 29.44 -10.37
CA ASN A 483 -24.78 29.29 -11.69
C ASN A 483 -25.25 28.02 -12.39
N GLN A 484 -25.47 28.13 -13.70
CA GLN A 484 -25.69 26.99 -14.58
C GLN A 484 -24.37 26.44 -15.10
N TYR A 485 -24.35 25.14 -15.39
CA TYR A 485 -23.18 24.48 -15.95
C TYR A 485 -22.76 25.13 -17.28
N LEU A 486 -21.44 25.19 -17.51
CA LEU A 486 -20.86 25.75 -18.72
C LEU A 486 -21.47 25.10 -19.98
N ILE A 487 -21.52 23.77 -19.97
CA ILE A 487 -22.22 22.95 -20.96
C ILE A 487 -23.18 22.03 -20.18
N PRO A 488 -24.45 22.40 -20.02
CA PRO A 488 -25.44 21.52 -19.43
C PRO A 488 -25.82 20.41 -20.41
N ALA A 489 -25.98 19.20 -19.90
CA ALA A 489 -26.37 18.04 -20.67
C ALA A 489 -27.88 18.03 -20.95
N VAL A 490 -28.25 17.27 -21.98
CA VAL A 490 -29.63 17.06 -22.41
C VAL A 490 -29.97 15.58 -22.26
N CYS A 491 -31.05 15.26 -21.56
CA CYS A 491 -31.52 13.89 -21.35
C CYS A 491 -33.05 13.83 -21.31
N LYS A 492 -33.65 13.47 -22.45
CA LYS A 492 -35.12 13.45 -22.63
C LYS A 492 -35.75 12.11 -22.26
N LYS A 493 -35.02 10.99 -22.36
CA LYS A 493 -35.52 9.65 -22.04
C LYS A 493 -34.61 8.93 -21.04
N TRP A 494 -35.12 8.73 -19.83
CA TRP A 494 -34.40 8.06 -18.75
C TRP A 494 -35.37 7.44 -17.74
N CYS A 495 -34.85 6.54 -16.90
CA CYS A 495 -35.63 5.89 -15.84
C CYS A 495 -34.91 5.91 -14.50
N ALA A 496 -35.68 5.75 -13.42
CA ALA A 496 -35.17 5.62 -12.06
C ALA A 496 -35.58 4.27 -11.47
N VAL A 497 -34.65 3.61 -10.76
CA VAL A 497 -34.89 2.29 -10.17
C VAL A 497 -34.34 2.23 -8.75
N ALA A 498 -35.17 1.84 -7.79
CA ALA A 498 -34.74 1.53 -6.43
C ALA A 498 -34.67 0.01 -6.23
N LEU A 499 -33.50 -0.50 -5.83
CA LEU A 499 -33.25 -1.91 -5.53
C LEU A 499 -33.08 -2.08 -4.02
N MET A 500 -34.08 -2.67 -3.37
CA MET A 500 -34.12 -2.81 -1.91
C MET A 500 -33.84 -4.25 -1.48
N GLY A 501 -33.04 -4.39 -0.43
CA GLY A 501 -32.70 -5.69 0.14
C GLY A 501 -33.82 -6.25 1.03
N PRO A 502 -33.72 -7.52 1.46
CA PRO A 502 -34.74 -8.17 2.25
C PRO A 502 -34.84 -7.65 3.70
N ARG A 503 -33.81 -6.96 4.22
CA ARG A 503 -33.74 -6.52 5.62
C ARG A 503 -33.75 -5.00 5.75
N GLU A 504 -33.50 -4.26 4.68
CA GLU A 504 -33.35 -2.81 4.71
C GLU A 504 -34.63 -2.07 4.28
N GLY A 505 -35.29 -1.40 5.24
CA GLY A 505 -36.46 -0.53 5.02
C GLY A 505 -36.17 0.97 5.12
N ARG A 506 -34.89 1.38 5.03
CA ARG A 506 -34.48 2.79 5.29
C ARG A 506 -35.05 3.79 4.28
N LEU A 507 -35.18 3.37 3.02
CA LEU A 507 -35.77 4.14 1.94
C LEU A 507 -37.07 3.47 1.54
N ASN A 508 -38.21 4.13 1.75
CA ASN A 508 -39.50 3.66 1.23
C ASN A 508 -39.82 4.28 -0.15
N GLU A 509 -40.86 3.79 -0.81
CA GLU A 509 -41.22 4.25 -2.16
C GLU A 509 -41.53 5.76 -2.22
N TYR A 510 -42.18 6.31 -1.18
CA TYR A 510 -42.45 7.75 -1.11
C TYR A 510 -41.15 8.56 -1.05
N GLN A 511 -40.20 8.16 -0.20
CA GLN A 511 -38.89 8.80 -0.09
C GLN A 511 -38.07 8.67 -1.38
N PHE A 512 -38.16 7.52 -2.06
CA PHE A 512 -37.55 7.31 -3.38
C PHE A 512 -38.11 8.30 -4.40
N ARG A 513 -39.43 8.40 -4.54
CA ARG A 513 -40.08 9.35 -5.46
C ARG A 513 -39.74 10.80 -5.10
N ASN A 514 -39.69 11.13 -3.81
CA ASN A 514 -39.30 12.47 -3.35
C ASN A 514 -37.85 12.80 -3.73
N TYR A 515 -36.93 11.85 -3.52
CA TYR A 515 -35.53 12.00 -3.91
C TYR A 515 -35.41 12.26 -5.41
N ILE A 516 -36.09 11.49 -6.26
CA ILE A 516 -36.04 11.66 -7.72
C ILE A 516 -36.55 13.04 -8.15
N ARG A 517 -37.62 13.55 -7.52
CA ARG A 517 -38.09 14.92 -7.77
C ARG A 517 -37.05 15.96 -7.35
N THR A 518 -36.46 15.81 -6.16
CA THR A 518 -35.43 16.75 -5.67
C THR A 518 -34.19 16.74 -6.57
N PHE A 519 -33.78 15.56 -7.02
CA PHE A 519 -32.69 15.38 -7.98
C PHE A 519 -32.96 16.09 -9.30
N LEU A 520 -34.13 15.85 -9.90
CA LEU A 520 -34.51 16.47 -11.17
C LEU A 520 -34.60 18.00 -11.07
N GLN A 521 -35.11 18.52 -9.96
CA GLN A 521 -35.12 19.95 -9.67
C GLN A 521 -33.70 20.54 -9.65
N HIS A 522 -32.73 19.84 -9.05
CA HIS A 522 -31.34 20.31 -9.02
C HIS A 522 -30.67 20.24 -10.40
N CYS A 523 -30.92 19.17 -11.17
CA CYS A 523 -30.48 19.10 -12.58
C CYS A 523 -30.96 20.32 -13.38
N ARG A 524 -32.26 20.62 -13.31
CA ARG A 524 -32.87 21.76 -14.01
C ARG A 524 -32.34 23.11 -13.49
N ARG A 525 -32.08 23.24 -12.18
CA ARG A 525 -31.47 24.43 -11.58
C ARG A 525 -30.10 24.75 -12.18
N HIS A 526 -29.28 23.73 -12.45
CA HIS A 526 -27.96 23.89 -13.10
C HIS A 526 -28.04 23.99 -14.63
N GLY A 527 -29.24 24.16 -15.20
CA GLY A 527 -29.45 24.37 -16.62
C GLY A 527 -29.51 23.09 -17.45
N MET A 528 -29.48 21.90 -16.82
CA MET A 528 -29.64 20.63 -17.54
C MET A 528 -31.07 20.51 -18.08
N GLU A 529 -31.18 20.04 -19.33
CA GLU A 529 -32.46 19.77 -19.95
C GLU A 529 -32.86 18.32 -19.72
N MET A 530 -33.50 18.05 -18.58
CA MET A 530 -34.00 16.72 -18.23
C MET A 530 -35.52 16.70 -18.10
N ASP A 531 -36.15 15.79 -18.85
CA ASP A 531 -37.58 15.52 -18.74
C ASP A 531 -37.87 14.65 -17.50
N ASP A 532 -39.13 14.48 -17.14
CA ASP A 532 -39.49 13.54 -16.07
C ASP A 532 -39.18 12.09 -16.50
N PRO A 533 -38.72 11.23 -15.59
CA PRO A 533 -38.39 9.85 -15.93
C PRO A 533 -39.65 9.13 -16.41
N PHE A 534 -39.57 8.46 -17.55
CA PHE A 534 -40.74 7.76 -18.11
C PHE A 534 -41.11 6.51 -17.27
N LEU A 535 -40.18 6.05 -16.42
CA LEU A 535 -40.35 4.90 -15.54
C LEU A 535 -39.63 5.13 -14.21
N CYS A 536 -40.35 4.89 -13.11
CA CYS A 536 -39.84 4.88 -11.75
C CYS A 536 -40.24 3.56 -11.07
N GLU A 537 -39.31 2.61 -10.97
CA GLU A 537 -39.56 1.30 -10.36
C GLU A 537 -38.97 1.20 -8.95
N TYR A 538 -39.75 0.67 -8.01
CA TYR A 538 -39.30 0.37 -6.65
C TYR A 538 -39.40 -1.14 -6.41
N ILE A 539 -38.26 -1.81 -6.31
CA ILE A 539 -38.16 -3.27 -6.27
C ILE A 539 -37.74 -3.70 -4.87
N GLN A 540 -38.66 -4.37 -4.18
CA GLN A 540 -38.38 -5.00 -2.89
C GLN A 540 -37.73 -6.37 -3.08
N ARG A 541 -36.81 -6.73 -2.18
CA ARG A 541 -36.12 -8.02 -2.18
C ARG A 541 -35.43 -8.31 -3.53
N SER A 542 -34.83 -7.27 -4.10
CA SER A 542 -34.09 -7.38 -5.36
C SER A 542 -32.97 -8.40 -5.23
N LYS A 543 -32.76 -9.14 -6.31
CA LYS A 543 -31.63 -10.03 -6.52
C LYS A 543 -30.69 -9.44 -7.56
N GLN A 544 -29.45 -9.93 -7.58
CA GLN A 544 -28.44 -9.41 -8.49
C GLN A 544 -28.79 -9.69 -9.96
N GLU A 545 -29.47 -10.80 -10.20
CA GLU A 545 -29.92 -11.26 -11.52
C GLU A 545 -31.00 -10.35 -12.13
N ASP A 546 -31.64 -9.49 -11.33
CA ASP A 546 -32.66 -8.57 -11.82
C ASP A 546 -32.06 -7.42 -12.66
N ILE A 547 -30.77 -7.12 -12.49
CA ILE A 547 -30.09 -5.94 -13.03
C ILE A 547 -30.02 -5.97 -14.56
N GLU A 548 -29.63 -7.10 -15.13
CA GLU A 548 -29.49 -7.24 -16.58
C GLU A 548 -30.84 -7.04 -17.29
N PRO A 549 -31.92 -7.76 -16.92
CA PRO A 549 -33.25 -7.51 -17.47
C PRO A 549 -33.71 -6.05 -17.33
N LEU A 550 -33.44 -5.39 -16.20
CA LEU A 550 -33.82 -3.98 -15.99
C LEU A 550 -33.14 -3.05 -16.99
N ILE A 551 -31.82 -3.19 -17.16
CA ILE A 551 -31.03 -2.34 -18.05
C ILE A 551 -31.44 -2.58 -19.50
N THR A 552 -31.56 -3.84 -19.92
CA THR A 552 -31.96 -4.20 -21.29
C THR A 552 -33.37 -3.69 -21.61
N ARG A 553 -34.35 -3.80 -20.70
CA ARG A 553 -35.70 -3.25 -20.89
C ARG A 553 -35.69 -1.73 -21.02
N ALA A 554 -34.92 -1.03 -20.18
CA ALA A 554 -34.81 0.43 -20.23
C ALA A 554 -34.22 0.88 -21.58
N LYS A 555 -33.16 0.21 -22.06
CA LYS A 555 -32.55 0.47 -23.36
C LYS A 555 -33.52 0.23 -24.52
N HIS A 556 -34.27 -0.88 -24.52
CA HIS A 556 -35.30 -1.14 -25.53
C HIS A 556 -36.40 -0.08 -25.52
N SER A 557 -36.69 0.52 -24.37
CA SER A 557 -37.63 1.66 -24.24
C SER A 557 -37.02 3.01 -24.68
N GLY A 558 -35.76 3.01 -25.13
CA GLY A 558 -35.04 4.20 -25.59
C GLY A 558 -34.45 5.05 -24.48
N ALA A 559 -34.25 4.51 -23.27
CA ALA A 559 -33.53 5.21 -22.21
C ALA A 559 -32.07 5.42 -22.60
N VAL A 560 -31.53 6.61 -22.35
CA VAL A 560 -30.10 6.91 -22.46
C VAL A 560 -29.41 6.98 -21.10
N PHE A 561 -30.20 6.95 -20.02
CA PHE A 561 -29.73 7.08 -18.65
C PHE A 561 -30.60 6.28 -17.68
N ILE A 562 -29.97 5.65 -16.69
CA ILE A 562 -30.64 4.98 -15.57
C ILE A 562 -30.06 5.47 -14.25
N HIS A 563 -30.94 6.00 -13.37
CA HIS A 563 -30.56 6.36 -12.02
C HIS A 563 -30.98 5.29 -11.01
N PHE A 564 -30.00 4.55 -10.49
CA PHE A 564 -30.19 3.52 -9.48
C PHE A 564 -30.03 4.06 -8.06
N ILE A 565 -30.89 3.57 -7.16
CA ILE A 565 -30.69 3.65 -5.72
C ILE A 565 -30.69 2.25 -5.14
N THR A 566 -29.54 1.83 -4.61
CA THR A 566 -29.30 0.47 -4.16
C THR A 566 -29.18 0.44 -2.64
N ALA A 567 -29.88 -0.48 -1.98
CA ALA A 567 -29.73 -0.73 -0.54
C ALA A 567 -28.25 -0.93 -0.14
N ASP A 568 -27.90 -0.49 1.07
CA ASP A 568 -26.52 -0.50 1.56
C ASP A 568 -25.97 -1.92 1.64
N GLU A 569 -26.82 -2.87 2.04
CA GLU A 569 -26.48 -4.29 2.16
C GLU A 569 -26.24 -5.00 0.81
N LEU A 570 -26.73 -4.44 -0.30
CA LEU A 570 -26.60 -5.03 -1.62
C LEU A 570 -25.28 -4.59 -2.29
N ASN A 571 -24.53 -5.55 -2.80
CA ASN A 571 -23.22 -5.35 -3.45
C ASN A 571 -23.31 -5.53 -4.98
N TYR A 572 -24.22 -4.78 -5.60
CA TYR A 572 -24.59 -4.95 -7.01
C TYR A 572 -23.82 -4.05 -7.99
N HIS A 573 -23.11 -3.05 -7.48
CA HIS A 573 -22.42 -2.02 -8.27
C HIS A 573 -21.52 -2.58 -9.37
N ALA A 574 -20.67 -3.57 -9.05
CA ALA A 574 -19.73 -4.13 -10.01
C ALA A 574 -20.44 -4.82 -11.19
N HIS A 575 -21.52 -5.55 -10.92
CA HIS A 575 -22.29 -6.23 -11.95
C HIS A 575 -23.11 -5.23 -12.77
N MET A 576 -23.67 -4.19 -12.14
CA MET A 576 -24.32 -3.09 -12.86
C MET A 576 -23.37 -2.41 -13.84
N LYS A 577 -22.11 -2.14 -13.44
CA LYS A 577 -21.09 -1.57 -14.33
C LYS A 577 -20.66 -2.52 -15.45
N TYR A 578 -20.65 -3.82 -15.18
CA TYR A 578 -20.43 -4.83 -16.21
C TYR A 578 -21.53 -4.80 -17.27
N VAL A 579 -22.80 -4.84 -16.86
CA VAL A 579 -23.94 -4.80 -17.79
C VAL A 579 -24.00 -3.46 -18.55
N GLU A 580 -23.76 -2.32 -17.87
CA GLU A 580 -23.62 -1.00 -18.52
C GLU A 580 -22.60 -1.01 -19.67
N SER A 581 -21.46 -1.67 -19.48
CA SER A 581 -20.44 -1.78 -20.53
C SER A 581 -20.89 -2.61 -21.72
N GLN A 582 -21.73 -3.64 -21.51
CA GLN A 582 -22.26 -4.46 -22.60
C GLN A 582 -23.37 -3.72 -23.35
N GLU A 583 -24.24 -3.04 -22.60
CA GLU A 583 -25.43 -2.40 -23.14
C GLU A 583 -25.19 -0.97 -23.63
N GLN A 584 -24.05 -0.36 -23.30
CA GLN A 584 -23.68 1.00 -23.70
C GLN A 584 -24.73 2.05 -23.28
N ILE A 585 -25.26 1.93 -22.06
CA ILE A 585 -26.22 2.86 -21.47
C ILE A 585 -25.67 3.46 -20.17
N VAL A 586 -25.77 4.76 -20.02
CA VAL A 586 -25.17 5.48 -18.88
C VAL A 586 -25.94 5.15 -17.59
N THR A 587 -25.23 4.74 -16.53
CA THR A 587 -25.86 4.53 -15.22
C THR A 587 -25.25 5.41 -14.11
N GLN A 588 -26.09 5.81 -13.16
CA GLN A 588 -25.68 6.44 -11.90
C GLN A 588 -26.27 5.66 -10.73
N ASP A 589 -25.40 5.00 -9.95
CA ASP A 589 -25.77 4.26 -8.75
C ASP A 589 -25.48 5.07 -7.48
N LEU A 590 -26.36 4.92 -6.49
CA LEU A 590 -26.32 5.60 -5.20
C LEU A 590 -26.76 4.65 -4.09
N LYS A 591 -26.14 4.77 -2.92
CA LYS A 591 -26.56 4.06 -1.71
C LYS A 591 -27.86 4.62 -1.11
N ALA A 592 -28.78 3.75 -0.69
CA ALA A 592 -30.08 4.13 -0.15
C ALA A 592 -29.97 5.08 1.06
N SER A 593 -28.99 4.86 1.94
CA SER A 593 -28.71 5.78 3.06
C SER A 593 -28.38 7.21 2.60
N THR A 594 -27.71 7.35 1.46
CA THR A 594 -27.37 8.66 0.89
C THR A 594 -28.61 9.36 0.34
N ALA A 595 -29.47 8.62 -0.38
CA ALA A 595 -30.76 9.15 -0.86
C ALA A 595 -31.65 9.62 0.30
N VAL A 596 -31.74 8.82 1.37
CA VAL A 596 -32.47 9.17 2.60
C VAL A 596 -31.90 10.44 3.23
N ALA A 597 -30.58 10.53 3.38
CA ALA A 597 -29.94 11.72 3.96
C ALA A 597 -30.21 13.00 3.14
N VAL A 598 -30.28 12.90 1.80
CA VAL A 598 -30.65 14.03 0.93
C VAL A 598 -32.07 14.51 1.26
N VAL A 599 -33.06 13.61 1.31
CA VAL A 599 -34.47 14.01 1.48
C VAL A 599 -34.87 14.29 2.94
N THR A 600 -34.22 13.68 3.92
CA THR A 600 -34.58 13.83 5.34
C THR A 600 -33.69 14.81 6.10
N GLN A 601 -32.41 14.89 5.74
CA GLN A 601 -31.42 15.74 6.41
C GLN A 601 -30.98 16.93 5.53
N ASN A 602 -31.64 17.12 4.39
CA ASN A 602 -31.37 18.22 3.44
C ASN A 602 -29.87 18.34 3.09
N LYS A 603 -29.20 17.20 2.83
CA LYS A 603 -27.78 17.14 2.45
C LYS A 603 -27.54 17.64 1.01
N ARG A 604 -27.82 18.93 0.76
CA ARG A 604 -27.78 19.56 -0.58
C ARG A 604 -26.43 19.41 -1.28
N GLN A 605 -25.32 19.64 -0.58
CA GLN A 605 -23.98 19.45 -1.15
C GLN A 605 -23.75 18.02 -1.69
N THR A 606 -24.33 17.01 -1.04
CA THR A 606 -24.24 15.63 -1.52
C THR A 606 -25.01 15.45 -2.82
N LEU A 607 -26.19 16.07 -2.91
CA LEU A 607 -26.99 16.07 -4.13
C LEU A 607 -26.29 16.83 -5.27
N ASP A 608 -25.70 17.99 -5.00
CA ASP A 608 -24.94 18.77 -5.99
C ASP A 608 -23.79 17.93 -6.57
N ASN A 609 -23.07 17.19 -5.72
CA ASN A 609 -22.03 16.25 -6.17
C ASN A 609 -22.56 15.11 -7.05
N ILE A 610 -23.80 14.65 -6.83
CA ILE A 610 -24.46 13.62 -7.67
C ILE A 610 -24.87 14.23 -9.02
N VAL A 611 -25.44 15.43 -9.02
CA VAL A 611 -25.85 16.14 -10.24
C VAL A 611 -24.62 16.53 -11.08
N ASN A 612 -23.55 17.01 -10.45
CA ASN A 612 -22.25 17.28 -11.07
C ASN A 612 -21.73 16.07 -11.85
N LYS A 613 -21.82 14.87 -11.27
CA LYS A 613 -21.41 13.62 -11.94
C LYS A 613 -22.35 13.25 -13.07
N THR A 614 -23.65 13.47 -12.89
CA THR A 614 -24.66 13.15 -13.89
C THR A 614 -24.51 14.01 -15.13
N ASN A 615 -24.25 15.31 -14.99
CA ASN A 615 -24.00 16.21 -16.11
C ASN A 615 -22.80 15.75 -16.95
N VAL A 616 -21.66 15.44 -16.31
CA VAL A 616 -20.45 14.96 -17.00
C VAL A 616 -20.71 13.62 -17.73
N LYS A 617 -21.41 12.68 -17.09
CA LYS A 617 -21.77 11.39 -17.70
C LYS A 617 -22.68 11.51 -18.91
N LEU A 618 -23.54 12.51 -18.93
CA LEU A 618 -24.44 12.81 -20.05
C LEU A 618 -23.78 13.73 -21.10
N GLY A 619 -22.46 13.92 -21.04
CA GLY A 619 -21.67 14.65 -22.02
C GLY A 619 -21.56 16.16 -21.79
N GLY A 620 -22.10 16.66 -20.67
CA GLY A 620 -21.96 18.05 -20.23
C GLY A 620 -20.60 18.35 -19.59
N MET A 621 -20.37 19.65 -19.33
CA MET A 621 -19.20 20.21 -18.66
C MET A 621 -19.67 21.19 -17.59
N ASN A 622 -19.28 20.95 -16.34
CA ASN A 622 -19.80 21.73 -15.21
C ASN A 622 -19.26 23.17 -15.21
N TYR A 623 -17.94 23.31 -15.36
CA TYR A 623 -17.24 24.60 -15.35
C TYR A 623 -15.94 24.51 -16.14
N SER A 624 -15.37 25.66 -16.50
CA SER A 624 -14.00 25.82 -17.02
C SER A 624 -13.15 26.59 -16.03
N VAL A 625 -11.83 26.67 -16.27
CA VAL A 625 -10.89 27.43 -15.46
C VAL A 625 -10.22 28.52 -16.28
N HIS A 626 -10.11 29.72 -15.69
CA HIS A 626 -9.32 30.83 -16.20
C HIS A 626 -8.22 31.16 -15.19
N LEU A 627 -6.99 31.11 -15.65
CA LEU A 627 -5.80 31.65 -15.01
C LEU A 627 -5.75 33.18 -15.20
N GLU A 628 -4.68 33.79 -14.71
CA GLU A 628 -4.44 35.21 -14.93
C GLU A 628 -4.11 35.51 -16.40
N THR A 629 -4.29 36.77 -16.79
CA THR A 629 -3.93 37.30 -18.12
C THR A 629 -2.55 36.81 -18.57
N ASN A 630 -2.44 36.29 -19.80
CA ASN A 630 -1.28 35.64 -20.43
C ASN A 630 -1.05 34.16 -20.11
N CYS A 631 -1.64 33.60 -19.06
CA CYS A 631 -1.56 32.16 -18.77
C CYS A 631 -2.66 31.36 -19.48
N ASP A 632 -3.85 31.94 -19.65
CA ASP A 632 -4.99 31.29 -20.32
C ASP A 632 -4.73 30.88 -21.76
N ILE A 633 -3.89 31.67 -22.45
CA ILE A 633 -3.49 31.43 -23.83
C ILE A 633 -2.83 30.05 -23.97
N TRP A 634 -2.14 29.58 -22.93
CA TRP A 634 -1.55 28.25 -22.92
C TRP A 634 -2.60 27.15 -22.79
N LEU A 635 -3.54 27.26 -21.85
CA LEU A 635 -4.58 26.26 -21.60
C LEU A 635 -5.58 26.14 -22.76
N THR A 636 -5.84 27.25 -23.45
CA THR A 636 -6.80 27.32 -24.56
C THR A 636 -6.16 27.20 -25.93
N LYS A 637 -4.84 26.93 -25.99
CA LYS A 637 -4.10 26.77 -27.25
C LYS A 637 -4.74 25.67 -28.11
N PRO A 638 -5.19 25.96 -29.35
CA PRO A 638 -5.97 25.01 -30.14
C PRO A 638 -5.31 23.64 -30.39
N GLY A 639 -3.97 23.60 -30.44
CA GLY A 639 -3.21 22.37 -30.66
C GLY A 639 -2.67 21.71 -29.38
N LEU A 640 -3.07 22.14 -28.19
CA LEU A 640 -2.62 21.54 -26.93
C LEU A 640 -3.44 20.28 -26.60
N LEU A 641 -2.76 19.15 -26.58
CA LEU A 641 -3.26 17.87 -26.10
C LEU A 641 -2.63 17.55 -24.74
N ILE A 642 -3.46 17.40 -23.72
CA ILE A 642 -3.09 16.93 -22.39
C ILE A 642 -3.62 15.52 -22.23
N VAL A 643 -2.76 14.59 -21.83
CA VAL A 643 -3.10 13.17 -21.61
C VAL A 643 -2.66 12.77 -20.20
N GLY A 644 -3.59 12.30 -19.38
CA GLY A 644 -3.31 11.59 -18.13
C GLY A 644 -3.29 10.09 -18.36
N LEU A 645 -2.32 9.38 -17.77
CA LEU A 645 -2.15 7.93 -17.85
C LEU A 645 -1.92 7.32 -16.47
N ASP A 646 -2.70 6.30 -16.13
CA ASP A 646 -2.57 5.53 -14.89
C ASP A 646 -2.60 4.02 -15.18
N ILE A 647 -1.89 3.21 -14.39
CA ILE A 647 -1.89 1.75 -14.47
C ILE A 647 -2.42 1.17 -13.16
N ALA A 648 -3.55 0.49 -13.24
CA ALA A 648 -4.13 -0.25 -12.14
C ALA A 648 -3.80 -1.75 -12.27
N HIS A 649 -3.10 -2.30 -11.27
CA HIS A 649 -2.90 -3.74 -11.15
C HIS A 649 -4.04 -4.42 -10.38
N PRO A 650 -4.42 -5.66 -10.76
CA PRO A 650 -5.49 -6.38 -10.08
C PRO A 650 -5.14 -6.68 -8.62
N VAL A 651 -6.16 -6.65 -7.75
CA VAL A 651 -5.98 -6.99 -6.33
C VAL A 651 -5.82 -8.51 -6.18
N PHE A 652 -4.58 -8.97 -6.02
CA PHE A 652 -4.21 -10.41 -5.95
C PHE A 652 -4.73 -11.19 -4.73
N SER A 653 -5.50 -10.58 -3.83
CA SER A 653 -6.00 -11.23 -2.62
C SER A 653 -6.95 -12.39 -2.93
N ASN A 654 -7.69 -12.29 -4.05
CA ASN A 654 -8.71 -13.27 -4.45
C ASN A 654 -8.25 -14.17 -5.60
N VAL A 655 -7.02 -13.98 -6.09
CA VAL A 655 -6.48 -14.66 -7.27
C VAL A 655 -5.51 -15.75 -6.81
N SER A 656 -5.72 -16.98 -7.27
CA SER A 656 -4.79 -18.10 -7.03
C SER A 656 -3.39 -17.70 -7.48
N LYS A 657 -2.35 -18.10 -6.74
CA LYS A 657 -0.95 -17.79 -7.10
C LYS A 657 -0.59 -18.19 -8.54
N ARG A 658 -1.24 -19.23 -9.08
CA ARG A 658 -1.02 -19.72 -10.45
C ARG A 658 -1.53 -18.73 -11.52
N ASP A 659 -2.58 -17.99 -11.20
CA ASP A 659 -3.30 -17.14 -12.16
C ASP A 659 -2.91 -15.66 -12.02
N ARG A 660 -2.00 -15.33 -11.08
CA ARG A 660 -1.58 -13.93 -10.86
C ARG A 660 -0.84 -13.33 -12.04
N ASN A 661 -0.16 -14.16 -12.82
CA ASN A 661 0.57 -13.74 -14.01
C ASN A 661 -0.31 -13.74 -15.27
N SER A 662 -1.58 -14.16 -15.18
CA SER A 662 -2.51 -14.21 -16.31
C SER A 662 -3.61 -13.15 -16.25
N ILE A 663 -3.74 -12.40 -15.15
CA ILE A 663 -4.71 -11.31 -15.06
C ILE A 663 -4.06 -10.02 -15.58
N PRO A 664 -4.61 -9.40 -16.64
CA PRO A 664 -4.02 -8.20 -17.23
C PRO A 664 -4.07 -7.01 -16.27
N SER A 665 -3.10 -6.11 -16.43
CA SER A 665 -3.18 -4.78 -15.82
C SER A 665 -4.15 -3.92 -16.63
N VAL A 666 -4.74 -2.90 -16.02
CA VAL A 666 -5.61 -1.94 -16.72
C VAL A 666 -4.85 -0.63 -16.88
N VAL A 667 -4.65 -0.19 -18.12
CA VAL A 667 -4.10 1.13 -18.44
C VAL A 667 -5.28 2.07 -18.67
N GLY A 668 -5.52 2.98 -17.73
CA GLY A 668 -6.50 4.04 -17.86
C GLY A 668 -5.89 5.28 -18.50
N TYR A 669 -6.66 5.97 -19.35
CA TYR A 669 -6.25 7.25 -19.91
C TYR A 669 -7.39 8.28 -19.85
N SER A 670 -7.03 9.56 -19.77
CA SER A 670 -7.94 10.70 -19.89
C SER A 670 -7.27 11.79 -20.73
N ALA A 671 -8.00 12.42 -21.65
CA ALA A 671 -7.45 13.43 -22.53
C ALA A 671 -8.47 14.51 -22.91
N ASN A 672 -8.00 15.74 -23.17
CA ASN A 672 -8.83 16.91 -23.52
C ASN A 672 -9.29 16.92 -25.00
N ILE A 673 -9.83 15.79 -25.46
CA ILE A 673 -10.10 15.50 -26.89
C ILE A 673 -11.50 15.93 -27.37
N LYS A 674 -12.37 16.49 -26.52
CA LYS A 674 -13.68 17.03 -26.94
C LYS A 674 -13.55 18.41 -27.57
N LYS A 675 -14.64 19.04 -28.01
CA LYS A 675 -14.61 20.35 -28.68
C LYS A 675 -14.09 21.48 -27.80
N HIS A 676 -14.29 21.42 -26.48
CA HIS A 676 -13.84 22.45 -25.55
C HIS A 676 -12.43 22.14 -25.01
N PRO A 677 -11.44 23.08 -25.02
CA PRO A 677 -10.01 22.84 -24.66
C PRO A 677 -9.74 22.14 -23.33
N LEU A 678 -10.67 22.29 -22.38
CA LEU A 678 -10.56 21.76 -21.01
C LEU A 678 -11.59 20.66 -20.70
N ASP A 679 -12.22 20.09 -21.72
CA ASP A 679 -13.19 19.00 -21.58
C ASP A 679 -12.50 17.65 -21.80
N PHE A 680 -12.32 16.92 -20.70
CA PHE A 680 -11.58 15.66 -20.66
C PHE A 680 -12.52 14.46 -20.71
N ILE A 681 -12.20 13.51 -21.61
CA ILE A 681 -12.80 12.18 -21.63
C ILE A 681 -11.71 11.12 -21.66
N GLY A 682 -12.08 9.91 -21.27
CA GLY A 682 -11.11 8.84 -21.09
C GLY A 682 -11.63 7.48 -21.49
N GLY A 683 -10.73 6.51 -21.40
CA GLY A 683 -11.00 5.11 -21.64
C GLY A 683 -9.97 4.26 -20.92
N TYR A 684 -9.97 2.98 -21.23
CA TYR A 684 -8.97 2.07 -20.72
C TYR A 684 -8.62 1.01 -21.75
N ARG A 685 -7.46 0.39 -21.58
CA ARG A 685 -7.02 -0.78 -22.31
C ARG A 685 -6.44 -1.81 -21.34
N TYR A 686 -6.47 -3.07 -21.73
CA TYR A 686 -5.78 -4.13 -20.99
C TYR A 686 -4.33 -4.20 -21.45
N GLY A 687 -3.40 -4.12 -20.50
CA GLY A 687 -1.97 -4.33 -20.72
C GLY A 687 -1.50 -5.65 -20.12
N LYS A 688 -0.24 -6.00 -20.36
CA LYS A 688 0.38 -7.20 -19.77
C LYS A 688 0.29 -7.22 -18.24
N ALA A 689 0.16 -8.43 -17.68
CA ALA A 689 0.08 -8.64 -16.25
C ALA A 689 1.38 -8.20 -15.55
N ASN A 690 1.27 -7.46 -14.45
CA ASN A 690 2.40 -7.06 -13.58
C ASN A 690 3.54 -6.30 -14.27
N MET A 691 3.26 -5.58 -15.36
CA MET A 691 4.24 -4.71 -16.01
C MET A 691 3.93 -3.25 -15.67
N GLU A 692 4.85 -2.60 -14.96
CA GLU A 692 4.81 -1.15 -14.73
C GLU A 692 5.28 -0.38 -15.98
N GLU A 693 6.19 -0.99 -16.75
CA GLU A 693 6.66 -0.49 -18.03
C GLU A 693 5.66 -0.84 -19.15
N MET A 694 5.15 0.20 -19.84
CA MET A 694 4.26 0.02 -20.98
C MET A 694 5.08 -0.28 -22.25
N ALA A 695 5.76 -1.43 -22.27
CA ALA A 695 6.62 -1.87 -23.36
C ALA A 695 5.87 -2.62 -24.49
N ASP A 696 4.54 -2.61 -24.48
CA ASP A 696 3.70 -3.23 -25.50
C ASP A 696 2.98 -2.18 -26.37
N ASP A 697 2.29 -2.64 -27.41
CA ASP A 697 1.60 -1.76 -28.38
C ASP A 697 0.39 -1.01 -27.77
N THR A 698 0.09 -1.21 -26.47
CA THR A 698 -1.04 -0.58 -25.79
C THR A 698 -0.95 0.94 -25.84
N ILE A 699 0.24 1.51 -25.60
CA ILE A 699 0.45 2.96 -25.69
C ILE A 699 0.21 3.47 -27.10
N GLN A 700 0.71 2.76 -28.11
CA GLN A 700 0.52 3.15 -29.51
C GLN A 700 -0.98 3.17 -29.86
N HIS A 701 -1.74 2.17 -29.42
CA HIS A 701 -3.18 2.11 -29.64
C HIS A 701 -3.93 3.24 -28.91
N ILE A 702 -3.60 3.50 -27.64
CA ILE A 702 -4.20 4.59 -26.86
C ILE A 702 -3.97 5.93 -27.56
N PHE A 703 -2.73 6.24 -27.94
CA PHE A 703 -2.42 7.50 -28.62
C PHE A 703 -3.04 7.58 -30.01
N SER A 704 -3.12 6.47 -30.75
CA SER A 704 -3.81 6.43 -32.04
C SER A 704 -5.29 6.81 -31.90
N ASP A 705 -5.97 6.28 -30.89
CA ASP A 705 -7.36 6.64 -30.58
C ASP A 705 -7.49 8.11 -30.17
N ILE A 706 -6.65 8.57 -29.24
CA ILE A 706 -6.64 9.95 -28.76
C ILE A 706 -6.45 10.93 -29.92
N LEU A 707 -5.48 10.69 -30.81
CA LEU A 707 -5.19 11.55 -31.96
C LEU A 707 -6.33 11.56 -32.96
N ARG A 708 -6.95 10.41 -33.23
CA ARG A 708 -8.13 10.30 -34.09
C ARG A 708 -9.30 11.11 -33.56
N TYR A 709 -9.63 10.97 -32.28
CA TYR A 709 -10.71 11.72 -31.64
C TYR A 709 -10.40 13.21 -31.53
N PHE A 710 -9.16 13.58 -31.19
CA PHE A 710 -8.73 14.98 -31.16
C PHE A 710 -8.92 15.63 -32.53
N ASN A 711 -8.42 15.01 -33.60
CA ASN A 711 -8.57 15.55 -34.95
C ASN A 711 -10.03 15.63 -35.38
N ALA A 712 -10.84 14.61 -35.08
CA ALA A 712 -12.28 14.61 -35.39
C ALA A 712 -13.04 15.75 -34.68
N ASN A 713 -12.70 16.05 -33.43
CA ASN A 713 -13.42 17.06 -32.63
C ASN A 713 -12.83 18.48 -32.74
N ARG A 714 -11.55 18.62 -33.12
CA ARG A 714 -10.83 19.91 -33.22
C ARG A 714 -10.53 20.34 -34.65
N GLY A 715 -10.68 19.45 -35.62
CA GLY A 715 -10.42 19.68 -37.04
C GLY A 715 -8.95 19.73 -37.45
N LYS A 716 -8.01 19.63 -36.51
CA LYS A 716 -6.56 19.61 -36.76
C LYS A 716 -5.85 18.68 -35.76
N PRO A 717 -4.69 18.09 -36.14
CA PRO A 717 -3.88 17.31 -35.20
C PRO A 717 -3.27 18.22 -34.12
N PRO A 718 -2.95 17.67 -32.94
CA PRO A 718 -2.30 18.43 -31.89
C PRO A 718 -0.87 18.80 -32.30
N THR A 719 -0.42 19.96 -31.84
CA THR A 719 0.95 20.47 -32.07
C THR A 719 1.79 20.48 -30.80
N HIS A 720 1.15 20.32 -29.64
CA HIS A 720 1.78 20.30 -28.33
C HIS A 720 1.19 19.15 -27.52
N LEU A 721 2.03 18.29 -26.97
CA LEU A 721 1.62 17.16 -26.16
C LEU A 721 2.16 17.31 -24.73
N PHE A 722 1.28 17.20 -23.75
CA PHE A 722 1.62 17.14 -22.33
C PHE A 722 1.11 15.83 -21.75
N VAL A 723 2.01 14.98 -21.28
CA VAL A 723 1.65 13.68 -20.69
C VAL A 723 1.89 13.72 -19.19
N ILE A 724 0.84 13.45 -18.43
CA ILE A 724 0.88 13.26 -16.98
C ILE A 724 0.77 11.76 -16.73
N ARG A 725 1.84 11.15 -16.19
CA ARG A 725 1.88 9.73 -15.84
C ARG A 725 1.91 9.62 -14.31
N ASP A 726 0.90 8.95 -13.74
CA ASP A 726 0.78 8.68 -12.29
C ASP A 726 1.60 7.46 -11.85
#